data_AF-A0A423NGT7-F1
#
_entry.id   AF-A0A423NGT7-F1
#
_cell.length_a   1.000
_cell.length_b   1.000
_cell.length_c   1.000
_cell.angle_alpha   90.00
_cell.angle_beta   90.00
_cell.angle_gamma   90.00
#
_symmetry.space_group_name_H-M   'P 1'
#
loop_
_entity.id
_entity.type
_entity.pdbx_description
1 polymer ?
#
loop_
_entity_poly.entity_id
_entity_poly.type
_entity_poly.pdbx_seq_one_letter_code
_entity_poly.pdbx_strand_id
1 'polypeptide(L)'
;MNLLESVTQVCRRLAPGGWHSLMLAHGLDLLAEPLAAELGKPLNVDRSLPGFADFARAGSRAIEAGVPSRSLLYHALASPRVISDENGQTLQLFPTSAEIETVLDYVYNVSPPTLDSLRSKALGAPLAMVAFASEYRCAADTVHGRHADLCFSRTGIARVGTAPARYDAKLRSFLPFVDDDPYRIRVMPVRYSAYIAVKLKGDATRFGPMDFQVELDPELDFWVPLHKLFNGAQCLEGMNLTVTLDNHQINEKLRHIHLRHSGTGWQEPQISQPPFVVTADLAHWATVTDGGPGLLLPVAKPRLVEPAAYQGQPLSFVMPANSGGMIHGRHRVEADGSIEDLNEYENVEELLRQGGYRALHYQDSTADGWVRPRCPALEKSLPTVAAYSVIGPPDFYPLCSQRNLLRWVSDEPSLPSTGLWHARLEALSNVRYCANLHLQDHLFSPADRGVSAIVALADQSDIVQSEAPLPPPSRPTSLPDGAAGVFGPGWEVGWVRQRTVDEEWINVLAGYQMASPFPEDAKICAALGSFWPGVAPDSARVFEPRSTLHSIIPLTDEDIGMGGGVAWDNQRGPQLITHDNRLIARYHAYAHADYTQVALDNLFSLGMTGHTSQTAYQQRVLSMYRVYRVLGAANDKQLRNTWPLLSFIEVQRPNAELDIAQAESGQILDGWVQRFLLYRRGAVRIAESDFRLRDVDVEALVILLLDADAILIKTDALPWQVAHAAF
;
A
#
# COMPACT_ATOMS: atom_id res chain seq x y z
N MET A 1 23.73 -12.21 -26.85
CA MET A 1 24.56 -11.93 -25.67
C MET A 1 24.25 -13.01 -24.65
N ASN A 2 25.25 -13.72 -24.14
CA ASN A 2 25.02 -14.67 -23.05
C ASN A 2 24.85 -13.91 -21.72
N LEU A 3 24.34 -14.60 -20.70
CA LEU A 3 24.00 -13.93 -19.43
C LEU A 3 25.22 -13.35 -18.70
N LEU A 4 26.37 -14.03 -18.76
CA LEU A 4 27.64 -13.55 -18.18
C LEU A 4 28.14 -12.26 -18.86
N GLU A 5 28.00 -12.14 -20.18
CA GLU A 5 28.33 -10.91 -20.92
C GLU A 5 27.46 -9.74 -20.43
N SER A 6 26.18 -10.00 -20.17
CA SER A 6 25.25 -8.99 -19.64
C SER A 6 25.66 -8.56 -18.23
N VAL A 7 25.96 -9.52 -17.34
CA VAL A 7 26.50 -9.23 -15.98
C VAL A 7 27.83 -8.46 -16.06
N THR A 8 28.71 -8.79 -17.00
CA THR A 8 29.98 -8.08 -17.22
C THR A 8 29.74 -6.61 -17.57
N GLN A 9 28.73 -6.32 -18.40
CA GLN A 9 28.36 -4.94 -18.73
C GLN A 9 27.83 -4.18 -17.52
N VAL A 10 27.00 -4.82 -16.69
CA VAL A 10 26.51 -4.22 -15.43
C VAL A 10 27.68 -3.86 -14.52
N CYS A 11 28.59 -4.82 -14.27
CA CYS A 11 29.77 -4.61 -13.43
C CYS A 11 30.64 -3.46 -13.95
N ARG A 12 30.95 -3.44 -15.25
CA ARG A 12 31.76 -2.38 -15.88
C ARG A 12 31.09 -1.00 -15.82
N ARG A 13 29.77 -0.93 -16.00
CA ARG A 13 29.01 0.33 -15.93
C ARG A 13 29.00 0.92 -14.51
N LEU A 14 28.83 0.06 -13.50
CA LEU A 14 28.72 0.47 -12.11
C LEU A 14 30.08 0.73 -11.45
N ALA A 15 31.14 0.03 -11.86
CA ALA A 15 32.50 0.15 -11.32
C ALA A 15 32.96 1.60 -11.06
N PRO A 16 32.88 2.56 -12.01
CA PRO A 16 33.36 3.93 -11.78
C PRO A 16 32.49 4.75 -10.80
N GLY A 17 31.31 4.27 -10.44
CA GLY A 17 30.40 4.95 -9.50
C GLY A 17 30.67 4.68 -8.02
N GLY A 18 31.84 4.14 -7.67
CA GLY A 18 32.23 3.72 -6.31
C GLY A 18 31.98 2.23 -6.02
N TRP A 19 31.35 1.49 -6.94
CA TRP A 19 31.07 0.06 -6.74
C TRP A 19 32.32 -0.80 -6.81
N HIS A 20 33.31 -0.43 -7.63
CA HIS A 20 34.53 -1.23 -7.74
C HIS A 20 35.33 -1.24 -6.44
N SER A 21 35.54 -0.06 -5.85
CA SER A 21 36.25 0.06 -4.57
C SER A 21 35.48 -0.64 -3.43
N LEU A 22 34.16 -0.45 -3.38
CA LEU A 22 33.30 -1.13 -2.41
C LEU A 22 33.41 -2.65 -2.52
N MET A 23 33.33 -3.21 -3.74
CA MET A 23 33.42 -4.66 -3.93
C MET A 23 34.83 -5.21 -3.67
N LEU A 24 35.88 -4.44 -3.98
CA LEU A 24 37.26 -4.81 -3.65
C LEU A 24 37.47 -4.94 -2.13
N ALA A 25 36.77 -4.13 -1.31
CA ALA A 25 36.82 -4.26 0.15
C ALA A 25 36.29 -5.62 0.65
N HIS A 26 35.42 -6.29 -0.11
CA HIS A 26 35.00 -7.67 0.15
C HIS A 26 35.85 -8.73 -0.58
N GLY A 27 36.88 -8.31 -1.31
CA GLY A 27 37.76 -9.18 -2.12
C GLY A 27 37.25 -9.50 -3.52
N LEU A 28 36.25 -8.78 -4.03
CA LEU A 28 35.64 -8.95 -5.35
C LEU A 28 36.09 -7.86 -6.32
N ASP A 29 36.79 -8.25 -7.39
CA ASP A 29 37.16 -7.35 -8.47
C ASP A 29 36.12 -7.39 -9.62
N LEU A 30 35.25 -6.38 -9.68
CA LEU A 30 34.21 -6.26 -10.72
C LEU A 30 34.76 -6.19 -12.15
N LEU A 31 36.04 -5.87 -12.32
CA LEU A 31 36.70 -5.69 -13.62
C LEU A 31 37.64 -6.85 -13.97
N ALA A 32 37.67 -7.92 -13.16
CA ALA A 32 38.53 -9.06 -13.38
C ALA A 32 38.23 -9.79 -14.70
N GLU A 33 39.29 -10.31 -15.32
CA GLU A 33 39.21 -11.17 -16.50
C GLU A 33 39.93 -12.50 -16.23
N PRO A 34 39.23 -13.66 -16.27
CA PRO A 34 37.81 -13.85 -16.58
C PRO A 34 36.88 -13.61 -15.37
N LEU A 35 35.84 -12.78 -15.57
CA LEU A 35 34.86 -12.44 -14.52
C LEU A 35 34.15 -13.67 -13.93
N ALA A 36 33.89 -14.73 -14.72
CA ALA A 36 33.22 -15.93 -14.21
C ALA A 36 33.97 -16.61 -13.05
N ALA A 37 35.30 -16.70 -13.17
CA ALA A 37 36.13 -17.29 -12.12
C ALA A 37 36.15 -16.40 -10.87
N GLU A 38 36.17 -15.09 -11.08
CA GLU A 38 36.12 -14.10 -10.01
C GLU A 38 34.79 -14.15 -9.24
N LEU A 39 33.65 -14.23 -9.95
CA LEU A 39 32.33 -14.30 -9.31
C LEU A 39 32.13 -15.57 -8.49
N GLY A 40 32.80 -16.65 -8.91
CA GLY A 40 32.70 -17.96 -8.28
C GLY A 40 33.73 -18.21 -7.18
N LYS A 41 34.67 -17.31 -6.87
CA LYS A 41 35.70 -17.57 -5.85
C LYS A 41 35.19 -17.31 -4.42
N PRO A 42 35.78 -17.95 -3.39
CA PRO A 42 35.51 -17.60 -2.00
C PRO A 42 35.95 -16.17 -1.67
N LEU A 43 35.13 -15.45 -0.93
CA LEU A 43 35.32 -14.06 -0.50
C LEU A 43 35.33 -13.97 1.03
N ASN A 44 36.08 -13.00 1.55
CA ASN A 44 35.99 -12.62 2.97
C ASN A 44 35.06 -11.40 3.08
N VAL A 45 33.75 -11.67 3.13
CA VAL A 45 32.74 -10.62 3.11
C VAL A 45 32.73 -9.83 4.44
N ASP A 46 33.20 -8.59 4.38
CA ASP A 46 33.08 -7.64 5.49
C ASP A 46 31.63 -7.17 5.70
N ARG A 47 31.00 -7.63 6.78
CA ARG A 47 29.61 -7.26 7.13
C ARG A 47 29.53 -6.01 8.01
N SER A 48 30.66 -5.43 8.39
CA SER A 48 30.70 -4.15 9.12
C SER A 48 30.49 -2.95 8.18
N LEU A 49 30.68 -3.14 6.87
CA LEU A 49 30.44 -2.10 5.88
C LEU A 49 28.94 -1.74 5.81
N PRO A 50 28.61 -0.43 5.70
CA PRO A 50 27.22 0.03 5.60
C PRO A 50 26.46 -0.69 4.49
N GLY A 51 25.30 -1.24 4.84
CA GLY A 51 24.41 -1.94 3.92
C GLY A 51 24.62 -3.44 3.79
N PHE A 52 25.68 -4.01 4.39
CA PHE A 52 25.97 -5.46 4.38
C PHE A 52 25.72 -6.16 5.72
N ALA A 53 25.30 -5.43 6.75
CA ALA A 53 25.05 -5.97 8.09
C ALA A 53 24.00 -7.11 8.10
N ASP A 54 23.00 -7.02 7.22
CA ASP A 54 21.96 -8.04 7.06
C ASP A 54 22.16 -8.94 5.84
N PHE A 55 23.35 -8.94 5.21
CA PHE A 55 23.69 -9.96 4.21
C PHE A 55 23.84 -11.34 4.87
N ALA A 56 23.30 -12.38 4.23
CA ALA A 56 23.25 -13.72 4.83
C ALA A 56 24.65 -14.20 5.29
N ARG A 57 24.76 -14.67 6.54
CA ARG A 57 26.04 -15.10 7.14
C ARG A 57 26.71 -16.25 6.37
N ALA A 58 25.91 -17.13 5.77
CA ALA A 58 26.42 -18.25 4.96
C ALA A 58 26.90 -17.82 3.56
N GLY A 59 26.68 -16.57 3.14
CA GLY A 59 27.15 -16.05 1.86
C GLY A 59 28.67 -15.85 1.87
N SER A 60 29.35 -16.50 0.94
CA SER A 60 30.82 -16.53 0.87
C SER A 60 31.38 -16.31 -0.54
N ARG A 61 30.54 -15.99 -1.52
CA ARG A 61 30.94 -15.76 -2.92
C ARG A 61 30.19 -14.56 -3.50
N ALA A 62 30.65 -14.05 -4.64
CA ALA A 62 29.91 -13.01 -5.35
C ALA A 62 28.57 -13.54 -5.84
N ILE A 63 28.57 -14.77 -6.36
CA ILE A 63 27.38 -15.51 -6.80
C ILE A 63 27.41 -16.91 -6.20
N GLU A 64 26.40 -17.23 -5.39
CA GLU A 64 26.13 -18.57 -4.86
C GLU A 64 25.00 -19.19 -5.68
N ALA A 65 25.25 -20.33 -6.30
CA ALA A 65 24.34 -20.92 -7.28
C ALA A 65 22.93 -21.15 -6.71
N GLY A 66 21.93 -20.54 -7.32
CA GLY A 66 20.52 -20.68 -6.97
C GLY A 66 20.11 -20.07 -5.63
N VAL A 67 21.00 -19.35 -4.93
CA VAL A 67 20.71 -18.76 -3.60
C VAL A 67 20.98 -17.25 -3.60
N PRO A 68 19.97 -16.42 -3.95
CA PRO A 68 20.12 -14.98 -4.04
C PRO A 68 20.58 -14.31 -2.74
N SER A 69 20.04 -14.69 -1.59
CA SER A 69 20.43 -14.12 -0.29
C SER A 69 21.88 -14.38 0.12
N ARG A 70 22.54 -15.38 -0.47
CA ARG A 70 23.95 -15.70 -0.23
C ARG A 70 24.89 -15.16 -1.31
N SER A 71 24.35 -14.55 -2.36
CA SER A 71 25.11 -13.98 -3.47
C SER A 71 25.44 -12.50 -3.19
N LEU A 72 26.70 -12.21 -2.85
CA LEU A 72 27.13 -10.85 -2.46
C LEU A 72 26.81 -9.81 -3.53
N LEU A 73 27.09 -10.09 -4.81
CA LEU A 73 26.85 -9.13 -5.89
C LEU A 73 25.36 -8.84 -6.04
N TYR A 74 24.51 -9.86 -5.96
CA TYR A 74 23.07 -9.65 -6.02
C TYR A 74 22.56 -8.84 -4.82
N HIS A 75 22.98 -9.17 -3.60
CA HIS A 75 22.63 -8.40 -2.40
C HIS A 75 23.06 -6.93 -2.52
N ALA A 76 24.31 -6.68 -2.94
CA ALA A 76 24.85 -5.34 -3.11
C ALA A 76 24.00 -4.50 -4.07
N LEU A 77 23.55 -5.11 -5.17
CA LEU A 77 22.76 -4.42 -6.18
C LEU A 77 21.27 -4.32 -5.82
N ALA A 78 20.69 -5.28 -5.11
CA ALA A 78 19.27 -5.33 -4.80
C ALA A 78 18.91 -4.65 -3.47
N SER A 79 19.84 -4.56 -2.52
CA SER A 79 19.60 -3.99 -1.20
C SER A 79 19.48 -2.45 -1.27
N PRO A 80 18.37 -1.86 -0.79
CA PRO A 80 18.24 -0.40 -0.69
C PRO A 80 19.15 0.23 0.36
N ARG A 81 19.89 -0.57 1.15
CA ARG A 81 20.83 -0.06 2.16
C ARG A 81 22.24 0.21 1.60
N VAL A 82 22.57 -0.34 0.44
CA VAL A 82 23.88 -0.19 -0.17
C VAL A 82 23.88 1.09 -0.99
N ILE A 83 24.21 2.20 -0.31
CA ILE A 83 24.18 3.56 -0.86
C ILE A 83 25.53 4.27 -0.79
N SER A 84 26.50 3.70 -0.08
CA SER A 84 27.83 4.27 0.11
C SER A 84 28.93 3.28 -0.24
N ASP A 85 30.09 3.80 -0.59
CA ASP A 85 31.32 3.04 -0.78
C ASP A 85 31.97 2.66 0.55
N GLU A 86 33.15 2.04 0.49
CA GLU A 86 33.91 1.58 1.67
C GLU A 86 34.39 2.72 2.57
N ASN A 87 34.45 3.95 2.07
CA ASN A 87 34.84 5.15 2.81
C ASN A 87 33.63 5.93 3.34
N GLY A 88 32.41 5.43 3.12
CA GLY A 88 31.16 6.08 3.51
C GLY A 88 30.69 7.16 2.53
N GLN A 89 31.35 7.36 1.40
CA GLN A 89 30.93 8.33 0.38
C GLN A 89 29.74 7.76 -0.41
N THR A 90 28.76 8.61 -0.75
CA THR A 90 27.59 8.16 -1.51
C THR A 90 27.97 7.67 -2.90
N LEU A 91 27.46 6.51 -3.29
CA LEU A 91 27.63 5.94 -4.63
C LEU A 91 27.02 6.86 -5.69
N GLN A 92 27.72 7.02 -6.81
CA GLN A 92 27.38 7.99 -7.86
C GLN A 92 26.51 7.40 -8.97
N LEU A 93 26.48 6.08 -9.09
CA LEU A 93 25.67 5.34 -10.06
C LEU A 93 24.92 4.24 -9.32
N PHE A 94 23.70 3.94 -9.74
CA PHE A 94 22.90 2.86 -9.18
C PHE A 94 22.44 1.89 -10.28
N PRO A 95 22.18 0.61 -9.94
CA PRO A 95 21.63 -0.35 -10.87
C PRO A 95 20.19 0.03 -11.23
N THR A 96 19.82 -0.24 -12.47
CA THR A 96 18.44 -0.16 -12.94
C THR A 96 17.65 -1.40 -12.51
N SER A 97 16.32 -1.30 -12.59
CA SER A 97 15.39 -2.41 -12.41
C SER A 97 15.78 -3.65 -13.23
N ALA A 98 16.12 -3.46 -14.51
CA ALA A 98 16.46 -4.54 -15.43
C ALA A 98 17.80 -5.23 -15.13
N GLU A 99 18.79 -4.47 -14.65
CA GLU A 99 20.11 -5.02 -14.34
C GLU A 99 20.10 -5.86 -13.07
N ILE A 100 19.27 -5.50 -12.08
CA ILE A 100 19.04 -6.32 -10.89
C ILE A 100 18.45 -7.68 -11.31
N GLU A 101 17.47 -7.68 -12.22
CA GLU A 101 16.89 -8.91 -12.76
C GLU A 101 17.91 -9.75 -13.55
N THR A 102 18.78 -9.09 -14.32
CA THR A 102 19.85 -9.75 -15.08
C THR A 102 20.82 -10.49 -14.15
N VAL A 103 21.22 -9.86 -13.04
CA VAL A 103 22.08 -10.49 -12.04
C VAL A 103 21.34 -11.61 -11.30
N LEU A 104 20.04 -11.44 -11.02
CA LEU A 104 19.21 -12.49 -10.42
C LEU A 104 19.12 -13.74 -11.31
N ASP A 105 18.88 -13.55 -12.62
CA ASP A 105 18.89 -14.67 -13.57
C ASP A 105 20.25 -15.38 -13.56
N TYR A 106 21.34 -14.62 -13.44
CA TYR A 106 22.68 -15.20 -13.39
C TYR A 106 22.92 -16.04 -12.14
N VAL A 107 22.37 -15.64 -10.99
CA VAL A 107 22.38 -16.47 -9.76
C VAL A 107 21.80 -17.86 -10.02
N TYR A 108 20.69 -17.94 -10.75
CA TYR A 108 20.05 -19.21 -11.12
C TYR A 108 20.72 -19.91 -12.32
N ASN A 109 21.60 -19.22 -13.07
CA ASN A 109 22.33 -19.80 -14.19
C ASN A 109 23.62 -20.54 -13.80
N VAL A 110 24.33 -20.12 -12.75
CA VAL A 110 25.71 -20.62 -12.48
C VAL A 110 25.81 -22.15 -12.41
N SER A 111 24.82 -22.81 -11.84
CA SER A 111 24.68 -24.27 -11.87
C SER A 111 23.22 -24.60 -12.20
N PRO A 112 22.84 -24.59 -13.50
CA PRO A 112 21.45 -24.74 -13.88
C PRO A 112 21.02 -26.18 -13.59
N PRO A 113 19.92 -26.41 -12.85
CA PRO A 113 19.47 -27.74 -12.52
C PRO A 113 18.82 -28.42 -13.74
N THR A 114 18.71 -29.74 -13.69
CA THR A 114 17.80 -30.48 -14.56
C THR A 114 16.39 -30.48 -13.95
N LEU A 115 15.36 -30.64 -14.79
CA LEU A 115 13.98 -30.79 -14.30
C LEU A 115 13.85 -32.00 -13.34
N ASP A 116 14.57 -33.08 -13.60
CA ASP A 116 14.55 -34.27 -12.74
C ASP A 116 15.21 -34.02 -11.38
N SER A 117 16.30 -33.25 -11.31
CA SER A 117 16.87 -32.87 -10.01
C SER A 117 15.91 -32.02 -9.17
N LEU A 118 15.10 -31.16 -9.80
CA LEU A 118 14.08 -30.38 -9.11
C LEU A 118 12.95 -31.28 -8.60
N ARG A 119 12.54 -32.29 -9.39
CA ARG A 119 11.58 -33.33 -8.95
C ARG A 119 12.11 -34.13 -7.76
N SER A 120 13.38 -34.49 -7.76
CA SER A 120 14.02 -35.15 -6.61
C SER A 120 14.02 -34.26 -5.38
N LYS A 121 14.33 -32.95 -5.52
CA LYS A 121 14.30 -31.99 -4.42
C LYS A 121 12.89 -31.79 -3.83
N ALA A 122 11.84 -31.96 -4.64
CA ALA A 122 10.45 -31.86 -4.19
C ALA A 122 10.00 -33.05 -3.31
N LEU A 123 10.79 -34.14 -3.22
CA LEU A 123 10.48 -35.32 -2.40
C LEU A 123 9.06 -35.89 -2.65
N GLY A 124 8.62 -35.87 -3.92
CA GLY A 124 7.30 -36.35 -4.34
C GLY A 124 6.16 -35.34 -4.18
N ALA A 125 6.41 -34.16 -3.60
CA ALA A 125 5.42 -33.10 -3.55
C ALA A 125 5.15 -32.51 -4.96
N PRO A 126 3.94 -32.00 -5.24
CA PRO A 126 3.59 -31.45 -6.54
C PRO A 126 4.50 -30.28 -6.95
N LEU A 127 4.95 -30.29 -8.20
CA LEU A 127 5.66 -29.18 -8.83
C LEU A 127 4.77 -28.47 -9.86
N ALA A 128 4.97 -27.17 -10.02
CA ALA A 128 4.31 -26.36 -11.05
C ALA A 128 5.20 -25.21 -11.51
N MET A 129 4.87 -24.66 -12.68
CA MET A 129 5.29 -23.30 -13.04
C MET A 129 4.34 -22.31 -12.39
N VAL A 130 4.88 -21.42 -11.55
CA VAL A 130 4.08 -20.51 -10.72
C VAL A 130 4.57 -19.09 -10.93
N ALA A 131 3.65 -18.15 -11.16
CA ALA A 131 3.96 -16.73 -11.13
C ALA A 131 3.99 -16.24 -9.68
N PHE A 132 5.00 -15.44 -9.33
CA PHE A 132 5.08 -14.74 -8.06
C PHE A 132 5.34 -13.27 -8.29
N ALA A 133 4.67 -12.41 -7.53
CA ALA A 133 5.17 -11.08 -7.22
C ALA A 133 6.30 -11.21 -6.19
N SER A 134 7.39 -10.45 -6.35
CA SER A 134 8.54 -10.61 -5.46
C SER A 134 9.31 -9.31 -5.22
N GLU A 135 9.87 -9.20 -4.01
CA GLU A 135 10.75 -8.09 -3.62
C GLU A 135 11.95 -8.60 -2.82
N TYR A 136 13.13 -8.02 -3.07
CA TYR A 136 14.28 -8.20 -2.19
C TYR A 136 14.17 -7.22 -1.02
N ARG A 137 14.14 -7.75 0.20
CA ARG A 137 13.83 -6.99 1.42
C ARG A 137 14.95 -7.12 2.44
N CYS A 138 15.10 -6.09 3.28
CA CYS A 138 15.98 -6.13 4.43
C CYS A 138 15.46 -7.11 5.48
N ALA A 139 16.33 -7.56 6.39
CA ALA A 139 16.01 -8.59 7.38
C ALA A 139 14.70 -8.38 8.13
N ALA A 140 14.41 -7.16 8.59
CA ALA A 140 13.22 -6.86 9.37
C ALA A 140 11.90 -7.15 8.63
N ASP A 141 11.92 -7.08 7.30
CA ASP A 141 10.74 -7.25 6.43
C ASP A 141 10.73 -8.59 5.68
N THR A 142 11.69 -9.48 5.96
CA THR A 142 11.65 -10.85 5.42
C THR A 142 10.74 -11.76 6.25
N VAL A 143 10.31 -12.87 5.65
CA VAL A 143 9.42 -13.86 6.29
C VAL A 143 10.02 -14.40 7.59
N HIS A 144 11.33 -14.67 7.59
CA HIS A 144 12.05 -15.26 8.72
C HIS A 144 12.66 -14.21 9.67
N GLY A 145 12.79 -12.94 9.25
CA GLY A 145 13.31 -11.87 10.10
C GLY A 145 14.82 -11.90 10.36
N ARG A 146 15.62 -12.68 9.59
CA ARG A 146 17.02 -13.03 9.95
C ARG A 146 18.13 -12.40 9.13
N HIS A 147 17.87 -12.11 7.86
CA HIS A 147 18.79 -11.49 6.90
C HIS A 147 17.97 -10.99 5.71
N ALA A 148 18.57 -10.18 4.85
CA ALA A 148 17.96 -9.75 3.62
C ALA A 148 17.74 -10.94 2.66
N ASP A 149 16.54 -11.03 2.06
CA ASP A 149 16.16 -12.10 1.14
C ASP A 149 14.99 -11.67 0.24
N LEU A 150 14.74 -12.46 -0.79
CA LEU A 150 13.53 -12.38 -1.61
C LEU A 150 12.31 -12.87 -0.82
N CYS A 151 11.24 -12.08 -0.88
CA CYS A 151 9.91 -12.44 -0.41
C CYS A 151 8.98 -12.60 -1.61
N PHE A 152 8.11 -13.60 -1.56
CA PHE A 152 7.27 -13.99 -2.70
C PHE A 152 5.81 -14.04 -2.28
N SER A 153 4.93 -13.54 -3.13
CA SER A 153 3.48 -13.75 -3.00
C SER A 153 2.90 -14.13 -4.34
N ARG A 154 1.81 -14.90 -4.33
CA ARG A 154 0.98 -15.09 -5.52
C ARG A 154 -0.07 -13.99 -5.63
N THR A 155 0.03 -12.92 -4.87
CA THR A 155 -0.72 -11.67 -5.08
C THR A 155 0.26 -10.52 -5.23
N GLY A 156 0.03 -9.66 -6.22
CA GLY A 156 0.76 -8.41 -6.40
C GLY A 156 -0.18 -7.22 -6.49
N ILE A 157 0.24 -6.09 -5.91
CA ILE A 157 -0.55 -4.87 -5.75
C ILE A 157 0.06 -3.74 -6.57
N ALA A 158 -0.54 -3.47 -7.74
CA ALA A 158 -0.26 -2.30 -8.54
C ALA A 158 -1.21 -1.17 -8.14
N ARG A 159 -0.90 0.09 -8.50
CA ARG A 159 -1.76 1.24 -8.17
C ARG A 159 -1.97 2.17 -9.34
N VAL A 160 -3.20 2.64 -9.52
CA VAL A 160 -3.57 3.64 -10.53
C VAL A 160 -2.93 5.00 -10.23
N GLY A 161 -2.87 5.86 -11.25
CA GLY A 161 -2.28 7.19 -11.15
C GLY A 161 -2.48 8.01 -12.41
N THR A 162 -2.17 9.30 -12.31
CA THR A 162 -2.28 10.31 -13.37
C THR A 162 -0.95 10.64 -14.08
N ALA A 163 0.13 9.93 -13.72
CA ALA A 163 1.45 10.09 -14.31
C ALA A 163 2.16 8.74 -14.53
N PRO A 164 3.08 8.65 -15.50
CA PRO A 164 3.88 7.46 -15.71
C PRO A 164 4.74 7.09 -14.48
N ALA A 165 4.99 5.79 -14.31
CA ALA A 165 5.86 5.26 -13.25
C ALA A 165 7.27 5.87 -13.31
N ARG A 166 7.90 6.03 -12.15
CA ARG A 166 9.32 6.42 -12.03
C ARG A 166 10.04 5.48 -11.07
N TYR A 167 11.10 4.84 -11.56
CA TYR A 167 12.00 4.04 -10.74
C TYR A 167 13.01 4.96 -10.03
N ASP A 168 13.05 4.89 -8.71
CA ASP A 168 14.12 5.46 -7.91
C ASP A 168 15.22 4.41 -7.74
N ALA A 169 16.33 4.63 -8.47
CA ALA A 169 17.43 3.70 -8.47
C ALA A 169 18.13 3.62 -7.13
N LYS A 170 18.14 4.66 -6.29
CA LYS A 170 18.80 4.62 -4.97
C LYS A 170 17.98 3.79 -3.97
N LEU A 171 16.67 3.96 -3.94
CA LEU A 171 15.74 3.25 -3.04
C LEU A 171 15.33 1.86 -3.56
N ARG A 172 15.72 1.51 -4.80
CA ARG A 172 15.32 0.26 -5.47
C ARG A 172 13.80 0.08 -5.53
N SER A 173 13.07 1.17 -5.69
CA SER A 173 11.60 1.16 -5.67
C SER A 173 11.02 2.14 -6.67
N PHE A 174 9.75 1.96 -7.00
CA PHE A 174 8.98 2.99 -7.71
C PHE A 174 8.40 3.95 -6.68
N LEU A 175 8.32 5.23 -7.02
CA LEU A 175 7.76 6.27 -6.14
C LEU A 175 6.52 6.90 -6.77
N PRO A 176 5.49 7.23 -5.96
CA PRO A 176 4.24 7.79 -6.48
C PRO A 176 4.31 9.30 -6.75
N PHE A 177 5.39 9.98 -6.34
CA PHE A 177 5.49 11.44 -6.35
C PHE A 177 5.83 12.02 -7.72
N VAL A 178 5.24 13.17 -8.03
CA VAL A 178 5.62 14.04 -9.16
C VAL A 178 6.17 15.34 -8.58
N ASP A 179 7.49 15.49 -8.61
CA ASP A 179 8.22 16.51 -7.83
C ASP A 179 7.72 17.96 -8.06
N ASP A 180 7.30 18.29 -9.28
CA ASP A 180 6.86 19.65 -9.66
C ASP A 180 5.33 19.83 -9.72
N ASP A 181 4.54 18.82 -9.32
CA ASP A 181 3.09 18.87 -9.41
C ASP A 181 2.43 18.03 -8.29
N PRO A 182 1.93 18.67 -7.21
CA PRO A 182 1.38 17.97 -6.06
C PRO A 182 0.06 17.23 -6.36
N TYR A 183 -0.60 17.57 -7.47
CA TYR A 183 -1.88 16.99 -7.88
C TYR A 183 -1.71 15.80 -8.83
N ARG A 184 -0.47 15.48 -9.22
CA ARG A 184 -0.18 14.32 -10.06
C ARG A 184 0.39 13.18 -9.25
N ILE A 185 -0.09 11.98 -9.57
CA ILE A 185 0.25 10.75 -8.85
C ILE A 185 0.77 9.75 -9.88
N ARG A 186 1.95 9.18 -9.67
CA ARG A 186 2.50 8.16 -10.57
C ARG A 186 1.80 6.82 -10.36
N VAL A 187 1.59 6.09 -11.44
CA VAL A 187 1.22 4.68 -11.37
C VAL A 187 2.34 3.89 -10.69
N MET A 188 1.95 2.89 -9.89
CA MET A 188 2.88 2.01 -9.18
C MET A 188 2.84 0.60 -9.78
N PRO A 189 3.94 0.10 -10.37
CA PRO A 189 3.97 -1.22 -10.99
C PRO A 189 4.22 -2.35 -9.97
N VAL A 190 4.04 -3.58 -10.44
CA VAL A 190 4.42 -4.82 -9.74
C VAL A 190 5.34 -5.64 -10.63
N ARG A 191 6.40 -6.22 -10.05
CA ARG A 191 7.20 -7.22 -10.76
C ARG A 191 6.70 -8.63 -10.48
N TYR A 192 6.39 -9.35 -11.56
CA TYR A 192 6.11 -10.79 -11.55
C TYR A 192 7.25 -11.57 -12.20
N SER A 193 7.52 -12.77 -11.71
CA SER A 193 8.47 -13.70 -12.30
C SER A 193 7.96 -15.14 -12.23
N ALA A 194 8.35 -15.96 -13.19
CA ALA A 194 7.99 -17.37 -13.23
C ALA A 194 9.02 -18.19 -12.44
N TYR A 195 8.55 -19.14 -11.64
CA TYR A 195 9.37 -20.08 -10.90
C TYR A 195 8.87 -21.50 -11.11
N ILE A 196 9.77 -22.48 -11.10
CA ILE A 196 9.40 -23.83 -10.70
C ILE A 196 9.26 -23.80 -9.18
N ALA A 197 8.08 -24.17 -8.69
CA ALA A 197 7.75 -24.15 -7.27
C ALA A 197 7.13 -25.47 -6.82
N VAL A 198 7.26 -25.76 -5.54
CA VAL A 198 6.74 -26.96 -4.88
C VAL A 198 5.55 -26.59 -3.99
N LYS A 199 4.52 -27.44 -3.97
CA LYS A 199 3.37 -27.27 -3.09
C LYS A 199 3.64 -27.95 -1.74
N LEU A 200 3.67 -27.19 -0.65
CA LEU A 200 3.96 -27.68 0.70
C LEU A 200 2.90 -27.20 1.70
N LYS A 201 2.75 -27.93 2.82
CA LYS A 201 2.00 -27.45 3.99
C LYS A 201 2.74 -26.30 4.66
N GLY A 202 2.00 -25.37 5.26
CA GLY A 202 2.59 -24.22 5.97
C GLY A 202 3.60 -24.67 7.03
N ASP A 203 4.77 -24.03 7.01
CA ASP A 203 5.88 -24.33 7.91
C ASP A 203 6.60 -23.04 8.32
N ALA A 204 6.30 -22.57 9.53
CA ALA A 204 6.86 -21.37 10.13
C ALA A 204 8.40 -21.35 10.17
N THR A 205 9.05 -22.51 10.18
CA THR A 205 10.50 -22.62 10.34
C THR A 205 11.24 -22.66 9.01
N ARG A 206 10.62 -23.24 7.97
CA ARG A 206 11.27 -23.49 6.68
C ARG A 206 11.02 -22.40 5.65
N PHE A 207 9.81 -21.85 5.54
CA PHE A 207 9.49 -20.87 4.50
C PHE A 207 8.34 -19.91 4.86
N GLY A 208 7.65 -20.13 5.99
CA GLY A 208 6.50 -19.35 6.42
C GLY A 208 5.16 -20.05 6.15
N PRO A 209 4.09 -19.29 5.85
CA PRO A 209 4.10 -17.89 5.43
C PRO A 209 4.45 -16.88 6.52
N MET A 210 4.68 -15.64 6.10
CA MET A 210 4.85 -14.46 6.95
C MET A 210 3.64 -14.28 7.87
N ASP A 211 3.91 -13.90 9.12
CA ASP A 211 2.92 -13.80 10.20
C ASP A 211 2.08 -15.09 10.32
N PHE A 212 2.79 -16.20 10.55
CA PHE A 212 2.27 -17.56 10.56
C PHE A 212 1.10 -17.74 11.55
N GLN A 213 -0.01 -18.29 11.06
CA GLN A 213 -1.22 -18.56 11.84
C GLN A 213 -1.23 -20.02 12.28
N VAL A 214 -0.79 -20.27 13.51
CA VAL A 214 -0.56 -21.62 14.06
C VAL A 214 -1.77 -22.55 14.01
N GLU A 215 -2.99 -22.00 14.02
CA GLU A 215 -4.24 -22.78 13.99
C GLU A 215 -4.73 -23.10 12.57
N LEU A 216 -4.19 -22.43 11.54
CA LEU A 216 -4.71 -22.50 10.17
C LEU A 216 -3.65 -22.92 9.15
N ASP A 217 -2.48 -22.29 9.18
CA ASP A 217 -1.44 -22.45 8.16
C ASP A 217 -0.87 -23.88 8.05
N PRO A 218 -0.73 -24.68 9.13
CA PRO A 218 -0.28 -26.08 8.99
C PRO A 218 -1.18 -26.94 8.10
N GLU A 219 -2.46 -26.59 7.98
CA GLU A 219 -3.44 -27.33 7.19
C GLU A 219 -3.59 -26.80 5.76
N LEU A 220 -3.09 -25.59 5.48
CA LEU A 220 -3.15 -24.96 4.16
C LEU A 220 -1.94 -25.35 3.29
N ASP A 221 -2.17 -25.35 1.99
CA ASP A 221 -1.11 -25.55 0.99
C ASP A 221 -0.57 -24.21 0.48
N PHE A 222 0.75 -24.13 0.33
CA PHE A 222 1.46 -22.98 -0.21
C PHE A 222 2.39 -23.40 -1.34
N TRP A 223 2.48 -22.57 -2.38
CA TRP A 223 3.50 -22.71 -3.41
C TRP A 223 4.79 -22.03 -2.97
N VAL A 224 5.89 -22.78 -2.92
CA VAL A 224 7.19 -22.32 -2.43
C VAL A 224 8.20 -22.37 -3.58
N PRO A 225 8.86 -21.25 -3.95
CA PRO A 225 9.75 -21.20 -5.09
C PRO A 225 11.00 -22.05 -4.88
N LEU A 226 11.44 -22.76 -5.94
CA LEU A 226 12.67 -23.54 -5.97
C LEU A 226 13.71 -22.97 -6.96
N HIS A 227 13.26 -22.60 -8.16
CA HIS A 227 14.14 -22.15 -9.25
C HIS A 227 13.45 -21.12 -10.12
N LYS A 228 14.10 -19.97 -10.39
CA LYS A 228 13.56 -18.95 -11.29
C LYS A 228 13.65 -19.42 -12.74
N LEU A 229 12.62 -19.12 -13.53
CA LEU A 229 12.57 -19.39 -14.96
C LEU A 229 12.88 -18.11 -15.75
N PHE A 230 13.80 -18.21 -16.71
CA PHE A 230 14.15 -17.14 -17.65
C PHE A 230 14.46 -17.71 -19.04
N ASN A 231 14.54 -16.82 -20.04
CA ASN A 231 14.70 -17.21 -21.45
C ASN A 231 16.10 -17.78 -21.76
N GLY A 232 16.14 -18.75 -22.68
CA GLY A 232 17.37 -19.29 -23.27
C GLY A 232 17.77 -20.68 -22.78
N ALA A 233 18.91 -21.16 -23.28
CA ALA A 233 19.45 -22.50 -22.98
C ALA A 233 20.24 -22.57 -21.66
N GLN A 234 20.25 -21.46 -20.93
CA GLN A 234 21.06 -21.24 -19.73
C GLN A 234 20.24 -21.40 -18.44
N CYS A 235 18.92 -21.56 -18.53
CA CYS A 235 18.02 -21.62 -17.37
C CYS A 235 17.90 -23.02 -16.74
N LEU A 236 17.73 -24.05 -17.56
CA LEU A 236 17.63 -25.44 -17.13
C LEU A 236 18.56 -26.28 -18.02
N GLU A 237 19.33 -27.17 -17.39
CA GLU A 237 20.26 -28.02 -18.12
C GLU A 237 19.50 -28.90 -19.13
N GLY A 238 19.99 -28.92 -20.38
CA GLY A 238 19.40 -29.69 -21.47
C GLY A 238 18.14 -29.10 -22.11
N MET A 239 17.72 -27.89 -21.72
CA MET A 239 16.51 -27.25 -22.26
C MET A 239 16.78 -25.82 -22.74
N ASN A 240 16.16 -25.42 -23.84
CA ASN A 240 16.12 -24.03 -24.29
C ASN A 240 14.73 -23.46 -24.06
N LEU A 241 14.60 -22.53 -23.11
CA LEU A 241 13.31 -22.06 -22.65
C LEU A 241 12.88 -20.78 -23.37
N THR A 242 11.58 -20.70 -23.65
CA THR A 242 10.89 -19.44 -23.94
C THR A 242 9.82 -19.28 -22.87
N VAL A 243 10.01 -18.29 -22.00
CA VAL A 243 9.19 -17.98 -20.85
C VAL A 243 8.47 -16.66 -21.13
N THR A 244 7.15 -16.68 -21.09
CA THR A 244 6.32 -15.48 -21.16
C THR A 244 5.36 -15.43 -19.98
N LEU A 245 4.87 -14.23 -19.66
CA LEU A 245 3.82 -14.02 -18.67
C LEU A 245 2.60 -13.47 -19.40
N ASP A 246 1.52 -14.25 -19.41
CA ASP A 246 0.20 -13.76 -19.81
C ASP A 246 -0.36 -12.91 -18.66
N ASN A 247 -1.12 -11.87 -18.97
CA ASN A 247 -1.90 -11.13 -17.98
C ASN A 247 -3.31 -10.85 -18.48
N HIS A 248 -4.26 -10.80 -17.55
CA HIS A 248 -5.64 -10.39 -17.79
C HIS A 248 -6.11 -9.59 -16.60
N GLN A 249 -6.65 -8.39 -16.85
CA GLN A 249 -7.18 -7.48 -15.83
C GLN A 249 -8.62 -7.14 -16.20
N ILE A 250 -9.49 -7.01 -15.20
CA ILE A 250 -10.89 -6.71 -15.40
C ILE A 250 -11.43 -5.75 -14.33
N ASN A 251 -12.22 -4.77 -14.77
CA ASN A 251 -13.07 -3.96 -13.90
C ASN A 251 -14.54 -4.23 -14.24
N GLU A 252 -15.29 -4.69 -13.25
CA GLU A 252 -16.72 -5.02 -13.38
C GLU A 252 -17.60 -4.26 -12.38
N LYS A 253 -17.11 -3.16 -11.78
CA LYS A 253 -17.86 -2.45 -10.74
C LYS A 253 -19.24 -2.02 -11.22
N LEU A 254 -19.30 -1.42 -12.43
CA LEU A 254 -20.56 -0.99 -13.05
C LEU A 254 -21.51 -2.16 -13.29
N ARG A 255 -21.03 -3.27 -13.88
CA ARG A 255 -21.81 -4.49 -14.04
C ARG A 255 -22.40 -4.97 -12.71
N HIS A 256 -21.60 -4.99 -11.65
CA HIS A 256 -22.04 -5.48 -10.35
C HIS A 256 -23.07 -4.58 -9.65
N ILE A 257 -23.13 -3.28 -9.94
CA ILE A 257 -24.24 -2.43 -9.51
C ILE A 257 -25.57 -2.99 -10.05
N HIS A 258 -25.59 -3.31 -11.36
CA HIS A 258 -26.80 -3.80 -12.03
C HIS A 258 -27.17 -5.24 -11.64
N LEU A 259 -26.20 -6.06 -11.23
CA LEU A 259 -26.48 -7.39 -10.69
C LEU A 259 -26.97 -7.37 -9.24
N ARG A 260 -26.53 -6.41 -8.42
CA ARG A 260 -26.92 -6.30 -7.01
C ARG A 260 -28.26 -5.59 -6.81
N HIS A 261 -28.62 -4.68 -7.71
CA HIS A 261 -29.81 -3.85 -7.58
C HIS A 261 -30.75 -4.01 -8.77
N SER A 262 -32.02 -4.31 -8.48
CA SER A 262 -33.09 -4.36 -9.47
C SER A 262 -33.54 -2.96 -9.88
N GLY A 263 -34.15 -2.85 -11.06
CA GLY A 263 -34.77 -1.59 -11.53
C GLY A 263 -33.79 -0.48 -11.91
N THR A 264 -32.50 -0.78 -12.04
CA THR A 264 -31.43 0.20 -12.38
C THR A 264 -31.43 0.65 -13.85
N GLY A 265 -32.26 0.03 -14.70
CA GLY A 265 -32.44 0.40 -16.11
C GLY A 265 -31.55 -0.35 -17.11
N TRP A 266 -30.63 -1.19 -16.63
CA TRP A 266 -29.73 -2.00 -17.48
C TRP A 266 -29.78 -3.48 -17.11
N GLN A 267 -29.60 -4.35 -18.09
CA GLN A 267 -29.67 -5.80 -17.94
C GLN A 267 -28.79 -6.51 -18.98
N GLU A 268 -28.73 -7.83 -18.92
CA GLU A 268 -28.07 -8.63 -19.95
C GLU A 268 -28.78 -8.51 -21.30
N PRO A 269 -28.05 -8.55 -22.44
CA PRO A 269 -26.60 -8.76 -22.54
C PRO A 269 -25.74 -7.48 -22.39
N GLN A 270 -26.35 -6.30 -22.24
CA GLN A 270 -25.62 -5.02 -22.23
C GLN A 270 -24.61 -4.92 -21.08
N ILE A 271 -24.99 -5.35 -19.87
CA ILE A 271 -24.15 -5.23 -18.67
C ILE A 271 -22.91 -6.13 -18.70
N SER A 272 -22.81 -7.06 -19.66
CA SER A 272 -21.63 -7.90 -19.90
C SER A 272 -20.71 -7.37 -21.01
N GLN A 273 -20.92 -6.13 -21.45
CA GLN A 273 -20.12 -5.48 -22.49
C GLN A 273 -19.55 -4.14 -21.97
N PRO A 274 -18.52 -3.57 -22.63
CA PRO A 274 -18.12 -2.20 -22.36
C PRO A 274 -19.30 -1.23 -22.50
N PRO A 275 -19.43 -0.23 -21.63
CA PRO A 275 -18.51 0.20 -20.56
C PRO A 275 -18.71 -0.51 -19.20
N PHE A 276 -19.66 -1.45 -19.06
CA PHE A 276 -19.98 -2.10 -17.77
C PHE A 276 -18.92 -3.10 -17.32
N VAL A 277 -18.23 -3.69 -18.29
CA VAL A 277 -17.06 -4.55 -18.13
C VAL A 277 -15.91 -3.95 -18.93
N VAL A 278 -14.78 -3.68 -18.26
CA VAL A 278 -13.59 -3.11 -18.88
C VAL A 278 -12.44 -4.09 -18.72
N THR A 279 -11.82 -4.47 -19.84
CA THR A 279 -10.62 -5.32 -19.90
C THR A 279 -9.47 -4.69 -20.69
N ALA A 280 -9.76 -3.62 -21.44
CA ALA A 280 -8.79 -2.89 -22.24
C ALA A 280 -8.17 -1.73 -21.45
N ASP A 281 -6.93 -1.37 -21.78
CA ASP A 281 -6.23 -0.18 -21.28
C ASP A 281 -6.18 -0.04 -19.75
N LEU A 282 -6.16 -1.18 -19.02
CA LEU A 282 -5.97 -1.23 -17.56
C LEU A 282 -4.49 -1.35 -17.19
N ALA A 283 -3.77 -2.28 -17.81
CA ALA A 283 -2.34 -2.49 -17.59
C ALA A 283 -1.66 -3.11 -18.82
N HIS A 284 -0.34 -2.99 -18.89
CA HIS A 284 0.52 -3.61 -19.91
C HIS A 284 1.88 -3.97 -19.31
N TRP A 285 2.63 -4.82 -20.00
CA TRP A 285 4.02 -5.12 -19.63
C TRP A 285 4.94 -3.95 -20.03
N ALA A 286 5.83 -3.55 -19.13
CA ALA A 286 6.93 -2.65 -19.47
C ALA A 286 7.81 -3.24 -20.57
N THR A 287 8.51 -2.37 -21.30
CA THR A 287 9.55 -2.86 -22.20
C THR A 287 10.67 -3.48 -21.36
N VAL A 288 11.28 -4.56 -21.88
CA VAL A 288 12.37 -5.26 -21.18
C VAL A 288 13.56 -4.33 -20.96
N THR A 289 13.78 -3.39 -21.87
CA THR A 289 14.86 -2.39 -21.77
C THR A 289 14.63 -1.40 -20.63
N ASP A 290 13.39 -0.95 -20.41
CA ASP A 290 13.07 0.05 -19.39
C ASP A 290 12.94 -0.56 -17.99
N GLY A 291 12.26 -1.71 -17.89
CA GLY A 291 11.84 -2.28 -16.61
C GLY A 291 12.44 -3.64 -16.26
N GLY A 292 13.06 -4.33 -17.23
CA GLY A 292 13.32 -5.77 -17.14
C GLY A 292 12.06 -6.60 -17.45
N PRO A 293 12.18 -7.92 -17.55
CA PRO A 293 11.03 -8.79 -17.81
C PRO A 293 10.04 -8.78 -16.64
N GLY A 294 8.75 -8.88 -16.95
CA GLY A 294 7.69 -9.13 -15.96
C GLY A 294 7.29 -7.94 -15.09
N LEU A 295 7.62 -6.70 -15.47
CA LEU A 295 7.13 -5.50 -14.79
C LEU A 295 5.75 -5.11 -15.35
N LEU A 296 4.68 -5.35 -14.60
CA LEU A 296 3.30 -4.98 -14.97
C LEU A 296 3.04 -3.51 -14.60
N LEU A 297 2.70 -2.70 -15.59
CA LEU A 297 2.44 -1.26 -15.46
C LEU A 297 0.93 -0.97 -15.66
N PRO A 298 0.25 -0.40 -14.66
CA PRO A 298 -1.03 0.24 -14.89
C PRO A 298 -0.90 1.35 -15.94
N VAL A 299 -1.94 1.53 -16.75
CA VAL A 299 -1.99 2.64 -17.71
C VAL A 299 -2.25 3.94 -16.96
N ALA A 300 -1.31 4.89 -17.03
CA ALA A 300 -1.52 6.22 -16.49
C ALA A 300 -2.64 6.93 -17.27
N LYS A 301 -3.65 7.45 -16.55
CA LYS A 301 -4.80 8.15 -17.13
C LYS A 301 -4.67 9.66 -16.92
N PRO A 302 -5.34 10.52 -17.70
CA PRO A 302 -5.36 11.96 -17.41
C PRO A 302 -6.03 12.31 -16.08
N ARG A 303 -6.96 11.46 -15.62
CA ARG A 303 -7.75 11.60 -14.39
C ARG A 303 -7.88 10.26 -13.69
N LEU A 304 -8.12 10.29 -12.38
CA LEU A 304 -8.34 9.07 -11.59
C LEU A 304 -9.71 8.41 -11.88
N VAL A 305 -10.69 9.22 -12.31
CA VAL A 305 -12.02 8.78 -12.71
C VAL A 305 -12.47 9.53 -13.97
N GLU A 306 -13.37 8.93 -14.74
CA GLU A 306 -13.94 9.53 -15.95
C GLU A 306 -15.46 9.25 -16.01
N PRO A 307 -16.28 10.19 -16.51
CA PRO A 307 -17.70 9.91 -16.77
C PRO A 307 -17.84 8.75 -17.75
N ALA A 308 -18.67 7.77 -17.41
CA ALA A 308 -18.94 6.65 -18.29
C ALA A 308 -19.85 7.09 -19.46
N ALA A 309 -19.62 6.53 -20.65
CA ALA A 309 -20.44 6.77 -21.82
C ALA A 309 -20.87 5.46 -22.49
N TYR A 310 -22.10 5.42 -22.98
CA TYR A 310 -22.62 4.32 -23.79
C TYR A 310 -23.14 4.87 -25.11
N GLN A 311 -22.62 4.36 -26.23
CA GLN A 311 -22.99 4.81 -27.59
C GLN A 311 -22.86 6.34 -27.78
N GLY A 312 -21.83 6.94 -27.16
CA GLY A 312 -21.55 8.39 -27.25
C GLY A 312 -22.43 9.28 -26.38
N GLN A 313 -23.31 8.71 -25.54
CA GLN A 313 -24.14 9.46 -24.58
C GLN A 313 -23.68 9.20 -23.15
N PRO A 314 -23.92 10.14 -22.20
CA PRO A 314 -23.67 9.90 -20.78
C PRO A 314 -24.37 8.63 -20.30
N LEU A 315 -23.61 7.69 -19.75
CA LEU A 315 -24.19 6.47 -19.22
C LEU A 315 -24.82 6.76 -17.86
N SER A 316 -26.14 6.68 -17.78
CA SER A 316 -26.87 6.87 -16.54
C SER A 316 -27.58 5.60 -16.08
N PHE A 317 -27.91 5.49 -14.80
CA PHE A 317 -28.73 4.41 -14.23
C PHE A 317 -29.74 4.98 -13.23
N VAL A 318 -30.83 4.24 -12.97
CA VAL A 318 -31.75 4.61 -11.89
C VAL A 318 -31.09 4.28 -10.56
N MET A 319 -30.80 5.30 -9.76
CA MET A 319 -30.08 5.19 -8.49
C MET A 319 -30.90 4.36 -7.48
N PRO A 320 -30.38 3.24 -6.97
CA PRO A 320 -31.06 2.47 -5.93
C PRO A 320 -31.16 3.25 -4.61
N ALA A 321 -32.28 3.12 -3.91
CA ALA A 321 -32.42 3.67 -2.57
C ALA A 321 -31.35 3.10 -1.61
N ASN A 322 -30.89 3.92 -0.67
CA ASN A 322 -29.90 3.57 0.36
C ASN A 322 -28.56 3.04 -0.20
N SER A 323 -28.15 3.46 -1.40
CA SER A 323 -26.89 3.00 -2.03
C SER A 323 -25.82 4.09 -2.17
N GLY A 324 -26.14 5.35 -1.86
CA GLY A 324 -25.26 6.52 -2.02
C GLY A 324 -23.97 6.55 -1.18
N GLY A 325 -23.72 5.52 -0.36
CA GLY A 325 -22.43 5.31 0.29
C GLY A 325 -21.43 4.53 -0.57
N MET A 326 -21.91 3.58 -1.39
CA MET A 326 -21.03 2.71 -2.20
C MET A 326 -21.06 3.05 -3.70
N ILE A 327 -22.00 3.90 -4.10
CA ILE A 327 -22.23 4.28 -5.49
C ILE A 327 -22.38 5.79 -5.53
N HIS A 328 -21.65 6.45 -6.42
CA HIS A 328 -21.82 7.89 -6.64
C HIS A 328 -23.23 8.17 -7.20
N GLY A 329 -23.94 9.10 -6.57
CA GLY A 329 -25.28 9.52 -6.98
C GLY A 329 -25.47 11.03 -7.05
N ARG A 330 -24.40 11.83 -6.87
CA ARG A 330 -24.55 13.30 -6.75
C ARG A 330 -24.78 14.00 -8.08
N HIS A 331 -24.52 13.34 -9.20
CA HIS A 331 -24.71 13.90 -10.54
C HIS A 331 -25.94 13.29 -11.20
N ARG A 332 -27.04 14.04 -11.24
CA ARG A 332 -28.30 13.64 -11.85
C ARG A 332 -28.27 13.96 -13.35
N VAL A 333 -28.70 13.00 -14.17
CA VAL A 333 -28.80 13.16 -15.62
C VAL A 333 -30.24 13.49 -15.99
N GLU A 334 -30.44 14.68 -16.53
CA GLU A 334 -31.75 15.18 -16.96
C GLU A 334 -32.22 14.56 -18.28
N ALA A 335 -33.48 14.82 -18.64
CA ALA A 335 -34.08 14.29 -19.86
C ALA A 335 -33.39 14.79 -21.14
N ASP A 336 -32.82 15.98 -21.11
CA ASP A 336 -32.05 16.58 -22.22
C ASP A 336 -30.57 16.14 -22.26
N GLY A 337 -30.15 15.31 -21.31
CA GLY A 337 -28.77 14.82 -21.16
C GLY A 337 -27.84 15.76 -20.39
N SER A 338 -28.33 16.92 -19.90
CA SER A 338 -27.57 17.77 -19.00
C SER A 338 -27.34 17.09 -17.64
N ILE A 339 -26.27 17.49 -16.96
CA ILE A 339 -25.90 16.98 -15.64
C ILE A 339 -26.19 18.06 -14.61
N GLU A 340 -27.06 17.75 -13.65
CA GLU A 340 -27.37 18.56 -12.49
C GLU A 340 -26.59 18.03 -11.27
N ASP A 341 -25.89 18.92 -10.56
CA ASP A 341 -25.18 18.58 -9.32
C ASP A 341 -26.13 18.70 -8.11
N LEU A 342 -26.43 17.56 -7.49
CA LEU A 342 -27.29 17.48 -6.33
C LEU A 342 -26.63 18.08 -5.06
N ASN A 343 -25.33 18.32 -5.05
CA ASN A 343 -24.66 19.04 -3.95
C ASN A 343 -25.11 20.51 -3.84
N GLU A 344 -25.77 21.04 -4.87
CA GLU A 344 -26.38 22.37 -4.88
C GLU A 344 -27.71 22.45 -4.09
N TYR A 345 -28.17 21.33 -3.51
CA TYR A 345 -29.42 21.25 -2.76
C TYR A 345 -29.18 20.94 -1.28
N GLU A 346 -29.83 21.68 -0.38
CA GLU A 346 -29.73 21.50 1.07
C GLU A 346 -30.06 20.06 1.53
N ASN A 347 -30.97 19.38 0.83
CA ASN A 347 -31.42 18.03 1.16
C ASN A 347 -30.68 16.92 0.39
N VAL A 348 -29.44 17.14 -0.06
CA VAL A 348 -28.66 16.16 -0.86
C VAL A 348 -28.64 14.76 -0.24
N GLU A 349 -28.44 14.61 1.07
CA GLU A 349 -28.39 13.28 1.72
C GLU A 349 -29.73 12.54 1.60
N GLU A 350 -30.85 13.27 1.74
CA GLU A 350 -32.17 12.69 1.61
C GLU A 350 -32.46 12.28 0.16
N LEU A 351 -32.03 13.08 -0.82
CA LEU A 351 -32.12 12.73 -2.24
C LEU A 351 -31.31 11.47 -2.56
N LEU A 352 -30.05 11.39 -2.11
CA LEU A 352 -29.19 10.22 -2.29
C LEU A 352 -29.78 8.97 -1.62
N ARG A 353 -30.37 9.12 -0.43
CA ARG A 353 -31.01 8.03 0.31
C ARG A 353 -32.28 7.52 -0.37
N GLN A 354 -33.11 8.43 -0.87
CA GLN A 354 -34.34 8.09 -1.60
C GLN A 354 -34.03 7.40 -2.94
N GLY A 355 -33.00 7.85 -3.66
CA GLY A 355 -32.69 7.36 -5.00
C GLY A 355 -33.83 7.63 -6.00
N GLY A 356 -33.97 6.78 -7.01
CA GLY A 356 -35.09 6.81 -7.96
C GLY A 356 -34.94 7.79 -9.13
N TYR A 357 -33.87 8.58 -9.18
CA TYR A 357 -33.50 9.42 -10.31
C TYR A 357 -32.41 8.78 -11.16
N ARG A 358 -32.16 9.32 -12.36
CA ARG A 358 -31.07 8.91 -13.22
C ARG A 358 -29.76 9.52 -12.72
N ALA A 359 -28.87 8.73 -12.13
CA ALA A 359 -27.53 9.15 -11.76
C ALA A 359 -26.53 8.81 -12.88
N LEU A 360 -25.47 9.60 -13.01
CA LEU A 360 -24.37 9.36 -13.94
C LEU A 360 -23.43 8.26 -13.41
N HIS A 361 -23.03 7.34 -14.27
CA HIS A 361 -21.98 6.36 -13.95
C HIS A 361 -20.59 6.96 -14.16
N TYR A 362 -19.66 6.49 -13.34
CA TYR A 362 -18.23 6.82 -13.44
C TYR A 362 -17.40 5.56 -13.58
N GLN A 363 -16.36 5.64 -14.40
CA GLN A 363 -15.34 4.61 -14.52
C GLN A 363 -14.08 5.03 -13.79
N ASP A 364 -13.41 4.06 -13.18
CA ASP A 364 -12.05 4.17 -12.69
C ASP A 364 -11.19 3.05 -13.31
N SER A 365 -9.88 3.11 -13.11
CA SER A 365 -8.95 2.11 -13.65
C SER A 365 -8.49 1.08 -12.61
N THR A 366 -9.19 0.96 -11.48
CA THR A 366 -8.93 -0.14 -10.54
C THR A 366 -9.41 -1.45 -11.14
N ALA A 367 -8.81 -2.57 -10.76
CA ALA A 367 -9.12 -3.87 -11.35
C ALA A 367 -8.62 -5.01 -10.47
N ASP A 368 -9.15 -6.20 -10.70
CA ASP A 368 -8.48 -7.44 -10.32
C ASP A 368 -8.31 -8.36 -11.53
N GLY A 369 -7.52 -9.42 -11.38
CA GLY A 369 -7.11 -10.21 -12.52
C GLY A 369 -6.08 -11.26 -12.18
N TRP A 370 -5.34 -11.72 -13.20
CA TRP A 370 -4.33 -12.74 -13.04
C TRP A 370 -3.11 -12.53 -13.92
N VAL A 371 -1.98 -13.07 -13.46
CA VAL A 371 -0.74 -13.24 -14.23
C VAL A 371 -0.38 -14.72 -14.26
N ARG A 372 -0.10 -15.26 -15.44
CA ARG A 372 0.09 -16.70 -15.64
C ARG A 372 1.35 -16.97 -16.45
N PRO A 373 2.28 -17.83 -15.97
CA PRO A 373 3.47 -18.16 -16.74
C PRO A 373 3.16 -19.12 -17.88
N ARG A 374 3.95 -19.01 -18.95
CA ARG A 374 3.89 -19.85 -20.14
C ARG A 374 5.29 -20.29 -20.51
N CYS A 375 5.44 -21.57 -20.80
CA CYS A 375 6.70 -22.11 -21.29
C CYS A 375 6.43 -23.42 -22.05
N PRO A 376 6.35 -23.38 -23.39
CA PRO A 376 5.97 -24.55 -24.19
C PRO A 376 6.83 -25.80 -23.93
N ALA A 377 8.12 -25.61 -23.58
CA ALA A 377 9.03 -26.69 -23.26
C ALA A 377 8.68 -27.43 -21.95
N LEU A 378 8.02 -26.76 -21.00
CA LEU A 378 7.69 -27.27 -19.68
C LEU A 378 6.20 -27.61 -19.51
N GLU A 379 5.31 -27.06 -20.33
CA GLU A 379 3.84 -27.23 -20.22
C GLU A 379 3.37 -28.70 -20.30
N LYS A 380 4.13 -29.57 -20.99
CA LYS A 380 3.83 -31.01 -21.03
C LYS A 380 4.22 -31.75 -19.73
N SER A 381 5.09 -31.15 -18.93
CA SER A 381 5.74 -31.78 -17.78
C SER A 381 5.34 -31.19 -16.44
N LEU A 382 4.85 -29.94 -16.44
CA LEU A 382 4.47 -29.19 -15.25
C LEU A 382 3.15 -28.45 -15.48
N PRO A 383 2.19 -28.51 -14.53
CA PRO A 383 1.05 -27.62 -14.55
C PRO A 383 1.48 -26.16 -14.35
N THR A 384 0.56 -25.26 -14.66
CA THR A 384 0.75 -23.82 -14.51
C THR A 384 -0.18 -23.28 -13.42
N VAL A 385 0.33 -22.39 -12.58
CA VAL A 385 -0.43 -21.72 -11.51
C VAL A 385 -0.29 -20.21 -11.66
N ALA A 386 -1.44 -19.53 -11.69
CA ALA A 386 -1.50 -18.08 -11.79
C ALA A 386 -1.26 -17.38 -10.45
N ALA A 387 -0.77 -16.15 -10.53
CA ALA A 387 -0.83 -15.17 -9.46
C ALA A 387 -2.10 -14.33 -9.62
N TYR A 388 -2.71 -13.94 -8.51
CA TYR A 388 -3.73 -12.91 -8.44
C TYR A 388 -3.08 -11.53 -8.63
N SER A 389 -3.71 -10.71 -9.46
CA SER A 389 -3.24 -9.37 -9.79
C SER A 389 -4.29 -8.37 -9.36
N VAL A 390 -3.88 -7.37 -8.58
CA VAL A 390 -4.76 -6.31 -8.10
C VAL A 390 -4.19 -4.97 -8.55
N ILE A 391 -5.05 -4.13 -9.11
CA ILE A 391 -4.77 -2.73 -9.41
C ILE A 391 -5.65 -1.90 -8.49
N GLY A 392 -5.07 -1.43 -7.38
CA GLY A 392 -5.76 -0.65 -6.37
C GLY A 392 -5.75 0.87 -6.63
N PRO A 393 -6.46 1.64 -5.78
CA PRO A 393 -6.34 3.10 -5.72
C PRO A 393 -4.91 3.58 -5.42
N PRO A 394 -4.65 4.89 -5.58
CA PRO A 394 -3.46 5.51 -5.01
C PRO A 394 -3.31 5.21 -3.52
N ASP A 395 -2.07 5.11 -3.07
CA ASP A 395 -1.73 5.00 -1.65
C ASP A 395 -1.38 6.39 -1.12
N PHE A 396 -2.14 6.86 -0.14
CA PHE A 396 -1.91 8.17 0.46
C PHE A 396 -0.85 8.16 1.56
N TYR A 397 -0.39 6.97 1.98
CA TYR A 397 0.74 6.77 2.89
C TYR A 397 1.67 5.67 2.37
N PRO A 398 2.24 5.86 1.16
CA PRO A 398 3.02 4.83 0.46
C PRO A 398 4.33 4.47 1.17
N LEU A 399 4.69 5.20 2.22
CA LEU A 399 5.88 5.02 3.06
C LEU A 399 5.59 4.29 4.38
N CYS A 400 4.32 3.94 4.61
CA CYS A 400 3.84 3.16 5.75
C CYS A 400 3.48 1.74 5.30
N SER A 401 3.63 0.76 6.19
CA SER A 401 3.19 -0.62 5.96
C SER A 401 2.16 -1.03 7.00
N GLN A 402 1.03 -1.55 6.53
CA GLN A 402 -0.05 -2.12 7.34
C GLN A 402 0.49 -3.15 8.31
N ARG A 403 1.33 -4.09 7.82
CA ARG A 403 1.95 -5.09 8.68
C ARG A 403 2.84 -4.48 9.77
N ASN A 404 3.67 -3.48 9.43
CA ASN A 404 4.53 -2.84 10.42
C ASN A 404 3.73 -2.06 11.46
N LEU A 405 2.61 -1.44 11.06
CA LEU A 405 1.65 -0.83 11.97
C LEU A 405 0.96 -1.88 12.87
N LEU A 406 0.58 -3.04 12.34
CA LEU A 406 -0.01 -4.14 13.14
C LEU A 406 0.93 -4.65 14.22
N ARG A 407 2.20 -4.84 13.88
CA ARG A 407 3.24 -5.25 14.84
C ARG A 407 3.44 -4.20 15.90
N TRP A 408 3.63 -2.95 15.48
CA TRP A 408 3.80 -1.83 16.41
C TRP A 408 2.66 -1.72 17.43
N VAL A 409 1.40 -1.77 17.00
CA VAL A 409 0.26 -1.70 17.93
C VAL A 409 0.26 -2.85 18.94
N SER A 410 0.75 -4.03 18.54
CA SER A 410 0.84 -5.19 19.44
C SER A 410 1.96 -5.04 20.48
N ASP A 411 3.02 -4.31 20.12
CA ASP A 411 4.22 -4.10 20.95
C ASP A 411 4.18 -2.79 21.76
N GLU A 412 3.23 -1.88 21.48
CA GLU A 412 3.12 -0.57 22.12
C GLU A 412 2.21 -0.62 23.37
N PRO A 413 2.78 -0.69 24.59
CA PRO A 413 2.01 -0.90 25.82
C PRO A 413 1.13 0.29 26.20
N SER A 414 1.38 1.48 25.65
CA SER A 414 0.60 2.67 25.97
C SER A 414 -0.74 2.71 25.23
N LEU A 415 -0.90 1.96 24.13
CA LEU A 415 -2.14 1.90 23.36
C LEU A 415 -3.07 0.81 23.92
N PRO A 416 -4.40 1.01 23.84
CA PRO A 416 -5.33 -0.01 24.28
C PRO A 416 -5.37 -1.15 23.25
N SER A 417 -5.51 -2.39 23.73
CA SER A 417 -5.57 -3.58 22.87
C SER A 417 -6.81 -3.61 21.95
N THR A 418 -7.85 -2.86 22.29
CA THR A 418 -9.07 -2.71 21.48
C THR A 418 -9.66 -1.30 21.61
N GLY A 419 -10.52 -0.92 20.65
CA GLY A 419 -11.32 0.31 20.78
C GLY A 419 -10.59 1.62 20.43
N LEU A 420 -9.33 1.55 20.00
CA LEU A 420 -8.65 2.67 19.34
C LEU A 420 -9.27 2.90 17.94
N TRP A 421 -9.28 1.86 17.11
CA TRP A 421 -9.75 1.91 15.73
C TRP A 421 -11.26 1.70 15.58
N HIS A 422 -11.81 2.20 14.47
CA HIS A 422 -13.20 1.99 14.06
C HIS A 422 -13.42 0.68 13.26
N ALA A 423 -12.33 0.03 12.80
CA ALA A 423 -12.35 -1.19 12.02
C ALA A 423 -11.32 -2.22 12.53
N ARG A 424 -11.45 -3.47 12.08
CA ARG A 424 -10.51 -4.55 12.42
C ARG A 424 -9.14 -4.30 11.78
N LEU A 425 -8.12 -4.65 12.54
CA LEU A 425 -6.72 -4.60 12.19
C LEU A 425 -6.30 -5.84 11.38
N GLU A 426 -6.08 -5.72 10.07
CA GLU A 426 -5.55 -6.82 9.25
C GLU A 426 -4.86 -6.30 7.97
N ALA A 427 -3.75 -6.94 7.58
CA ALA A 427 -3.08 -6.73 6.30
C ALA A 427 -3.56 -7.81 5.31
N LEU A 428 -3.57 -7.52 4.00
CA LEU A 428 -4.08 -8.47 2.99
C LEU A 428 -3.31 -9.79 3.01
N SER A 429 -2.02 -9.74 3.35
CA SER A 429 -1.17 -10.91 3.51
C SER A 429 -1.65 -11.87 4.60
N ASN A 430 -2.55 -11.47 5.51
CA ASN A 430 -2.97 -12.25 6.68
C ASN A 430 -4.41 -12.81 6.54
N VAL A 431 -5.18 -12.39 5.53
CA VAL A 431 -6.61 -12.73 5.44
C VAL A 431 -6.91 -14.22 5.14
N ARG A 432 -6.00 -14.92 4.44
CA ARG A 432 -6.12 -16.34 4.03
C ARG A 432 -7.44 -16.66 3.27
N TYR A 433 -7.84 -15.77 2.37
CA TYR A 433 -8.96 -15.99 1.44
C TYR A 433 -8.43 -16.39 0.06
N CYS A 434 -9.25 -17.08 -0.72
CA CYS A 434 -8.92 -17.37 -2.11
C CYS A 434 -9.18 -16.15 -3.01
N ALA A 435 -8.52 -16.13 -4.17
CA ALA A 435 -8.70 -15.10 -5.18
C ALA A 435 -10.06 -15.21 -5.86
N ASN A 436 -10.44 -14.17 -6.60
CA ASN A 436 -11.71 -14.08 -7.31
C ASN A 436 -11.95 -15.29 -8.24
N LEU A 437 -12.90 -16.15 -7.86
CA LEU A 437 -13.23 -17.40 -8.58
C LEU A 437 -14.02 -17.17 -9.87
N HIS A 438 -14.55 -15.97 -10.07
CA HIS A 438 -15.29 -15.59 -11.28
C HIS A 438 -14.41 -15.01 -12.39
N LEU A 439 -13.11 -14.84 -12.14
CA LEU A 439 -12.19 -14.40 -13.18
C LEU A 439 -12.20 -15.38 -14.37
N GLN A 440 -12.03 -14.81 -15.56
CA GLN A 440 -11.95 -15.58 -16.80
C GLN A 440 -10.93 -16.72 -16.69
N ASP A 441 -11.24 -17.85 -17.34
CA ASP A 441 -10.47 -19.10 -17.36
C ASP A 441 -10.48 -19.90 -16.03
N HIS A 442 -11.16 -19.42 -14.98
CA HIS A 442 -11.32 -20.12 -13.69
C HIS A 442 -10.00 -20.66 -13.12
N LEU A 443 -8.95 -19.81 -13.12
CA LEU A 443 -7.58 -20.19 -12.76
C LEU A 443 -7.33 -20.36 -11.25
N PHE A 444 -8.32 -20.06 -10.41
CA PHE A 444 -8.22 -20.12 -8.95
C PHE A 444 -9.19 -21.14 -8.38
N SER A 445 -8.88 -21.65 -7.19
CA SER A 445 -9.66 -22.67 -6.50
C SER A 445 -10.08 -22.20 -5.10
N PRO A 446 -11.27 -22.62 -4.61
CA PRO A 446 -11.67 -22.46 -3.21
C PRO A 446 -10.62 -22.88 -2.18
N ALA A 447 -9.85 -23.94 -2.47
CA ALA A 447 -8.83 -24.46 -1.57
C ALA A 447 -7.56 -23.58 -1.55
N ASP A 448 -7.43 -22.64 -2.48
CA ASP A 448 -6.23 -21.86 -2.71
C ASP A 448 -6.15 -20.61 -1.83
N ARG A 449 -6.23 -20.83 -0.51
CA ARG A 449 -6.35 -19.78 0.51
C ARG A 449 -5.02 -19.08 0.85
N GLY A 450 -3.91 -19.61 0.36
CA GLY A 450 -2.57 -19.01 0.53
C GLY A 450 -2.19 -17.98 -0.53
N VAL A 451 -3.11 -17.57 -1.42
CA VAL A 451 -2.78 -16.73 -2.60
C VAL A 451 -2.16 -15.39 -2.23
N SER A 452 -2.67 -14.70 -1.21
CA SER A 452 -2.11 -13.44 -0.71
C SER A 452 -1.00 -13.61 0.32
N ALA A 453 -0.70 -14.84 0.76
CA ALA A 453 0.35 -15.05 1.74
C ALA A 453 1.73 -14.72 1.15
N ILE A 454 2.67 -14.35 2.01
CA ILE A 454 4.06 -14.11 1.62
C ILE A 454 4.93 -15.26 2.13
N VAL A 455 5.70 -15.89 1.25
CA VAL A 455 6.60 -17.01 1.56
C VAL A 455 8.05 -16.66 1.20
N ALA A 456 9.00 -17.35 1.82
CA ALA A 456 10.42 -17.31 1.46
C ALA A 456 10.79 -18.44 0.49
N LEU A 457 12.05 -18.50 0.07
CA LEU A 457 12.63 -19.68 -0.57
C LEU A 457 12.64 -20.87 0.41
N ALA A 458 12.47 -22.09 -0.12
CA ALA A 458 12.47 -23.32 0.67
C ALA A 458 13.82 -23.56 1.41
N ASP A 459 13.73 -24.14 2.60
CA ASP A 459 14.83 -24.58 3.48
C ASP A 459 15.70 -23.46 4.09
N GLN A 460 15.12 -22.77 5.08
CA GLN A 460 15.77 -21.77 5.93
C GLN A 460 16.42 -22.37 7.22
N SER A 461 16.62 -23.69 7.27
CA SER A 461 16.96 -24.43 8.50
C SER A 461 18.38 -24.23 9.04
N ASP A 462 19.34 -23.79 8.20
CA ASP A 462 20.77 -23.69 8.56
C ASP A 462 21.27 -22.25 8.76
N ILE A 463 20.40 -21.34 9.22
CA ILE A 463 20.70 -19.91 9.10
C ILE A 463 20.79 -19.24 10.47
N VAL A 464 22.04 -18.96 10.86
CA VAL A 464 22.40 -18.12 12.01
C VAL A 464 21.85 -16.71 11.78
N GLN A 465 21.13 -16.19 12.78
CA GLN A 465 20.58 -14.83 12.79
C GLN A 465 21.68 -13.79 12.55
N SER A 466 21.44 -12.77 11.70
CA SER A 466 22.31 -11.58 11.68
C SER A 466 22.24 -10.86 13.04
N GLU A 467 23.01 -9.78 13.21
CA GLU A 467 22.76 -8.85 14.32
C GLU A 467 21.31 -8.34 14.29
N ALA A 468 20.86 -7.72 15.38
CA ALA A 468 19.50 -7.20 15.51
C ALA A 468 19.10 -6.40 14.25
N PRO A 469 17.96 -6.72 13.60
CA PRO A 469 17.59 -6.08 12.34
C PRO A 469 17.46 -4.56 12.50
N LEU A 470 18.13 -3.81 11.62
CA LEU A 470 17.92 -2.37 11.52
C LEU A 470 16.52 -2.07 10.97
N PRO A 471 15.88 -0.95 11.38
CA PRO A 471 14.61 -0.51 10.81
C PRO A 471 14.72 -0.35 9.29
N PRO A 472 13.80 -0.91 8.50
CA PRO A 472 13.89 -0.91 7.04
C PRO A 472 13.86 0.52 6.48
N PRO A 473 14.50 0.77 5.32
CA PRO A 473 14.37 2.05 4.65
C PRO A 473 12.92 2.29 4.23
N SER A 474 12.48 3.54 4.35
CA SER A 474 11.13 3.94 3.97
C SER A 474 10.98 3.91 2.45
N ARG A 475 10.20 2.95 1.94
CA ARG A 475 9.90 2.82 0.52
C ARG A 475 8.56 2.10 0.32
N PRO A 476 7.86 2.35 -0.80
CA PRO A 476 6.66 1.60 -1.15
C PRO A 476 6.94 0.13 -1.38
N THR A 477 5.91 -0.68 -1.15
CA THR A 477 5.88 -2.11 -1.47
C THR A 477 4.68 -2.45 -2.33
N SER A 478 4.87 -3.44 -3.19
CA SER A 478 3.90 -4.02 -4.12
C SER A 478 3.37 -5.38 -3.64
N LEU A 479 3.79 -5.83 -2.46
CA LEU A 479 3.35 -7.08 -1.85
C LEU A 479 2.20 -6.83 -0.85
N PRO A 480 1.35 -7.85 -0.59
CA PRO A 480 0.09 -7.69 0.13
C PRO A 480 0.21 -7.37 1.64
N ASP A 481 1.41 -7.34 2.21
CA ASP A 481 1.63 -6.87 3.59
C ASP A 481 1.66 -5.33 3.71
N GLY A 482 1.79 -4.64 2.57
CA GLY A 482 1.57 -3.19 2.43
C GLY A 482 0.20 -2.83 1.85
N ALA A 483 -0.79 -3.73 1.96
CA ALA A 483 -2.15 -3.51 1.51
C ALA A 483 -3.17 -3.84 2.61
N ALA A 484 -4.35 -3.23 2.50
CA ALA A 484 -5.45 -3.44 3.43
C ALA A 484 -5.93 -4.89 3.40
N GLY A 485 -6.08 -5.47 4.58
CA GLY A 485 -6.95 -6.61 4.77
C GLY A 485 -8.40 -6.28 4.42
N VAL A 486 -9.26 -7.27 4.58
CA VAL A 486 -10.66 -7.17 4.16
C VAL A 486 -11.54 -6.49 5.22
N PHE A 487 -12.28 -5.47 4.80
CA PHE A 487 -13.37 -4.82 5.54
C PHE A 487 -14.49 -4.47 4.53
N GLY A 488 -15.66 -4.07 5.02
CA GLY A 488 -16.71 -3.50 4.17
C GLY A 488 -16.84 -2.01 4.46
N PRO A 489 -16.38 -1.10 3.57
CA PRO A 489 -15.76 -1.33 2.25
C PRO A 489 -14.27 -1.71 2.27
N GLY A 490 -13.76 -2.29 1.17
CA GLY A 490 -12.33 -2.62 0.98
C GLY A 490 -11.57 -1.49 0.28
N TRP A 491 -10.24 -1.40 0.47
CA TRP A 491 -9.39 -0.37 -0.15
C TRP A 491 -8.71 -0.86 -1.44
N GLU A 492 -7.84 -1.88 -1.37
CA GLU A 492 -7.27 -2.50 -2.58
C GLU A 492 -8.24 -3.48 -3.24
N VAL A 493 -8.94 -4.27 -2.43
CA VAL A 493 -9.83 -5.33 -2.87
C VAL A 493 -10.89 -5.57 -1.80
N GLY A 494 -12.13 -5.87 -2.20
CA GLY A 494 -13.19 -6.28 -1.29
C GLY A 494 -13.31 -7.80 -1.21
N TRP A 495 -14.41 -8.27 -0.65
CA TRP A 495 -14.68 -9.71 -0.57
C TRP A 495 -16.18 -10.02 -0.69
N VAL A 496 -16.47 -11.24 -1.13
CA VAL A 496 -17.81 -11.81 -1.20
C VAL A 496 -17.87 -13.14 -0.46
N ARG A 497 -19.06 -13.46 0.05
CA ARG A 497 -19.39 -14.84 0.42
C ARG A 497 -19.89 -15.59 -0.80
N GLN A 498 -19.31 -16.76 -1.04
CA GLN A 498 -19.75 -17.67 -2.09
C GLN A 498 -19.96 -19.07 -1.50
N ARG A 499 -20.91 -19.81 -2.08
CA ARG A 499 -21.06 -21.23 -1.79
C ARG A 499 -20.14 -22.03 -2.70
N THR A 500 -19.41 -22.97 -2.14
CA THR A 500 -18.67 -23.97 -2.90
C THR A 500 -19.63 -25.00 -3.51
N VAL A 501 -19.10 -25.88 -4.36
CA VAL A 501 -19.83 -27.05 -4.89
C VAL A 501 -20.31 -27.99 -3.78
N ASP A 502 -19.64 -27.98 -2.62
CA ASP A 502 -19.98 -28.78 -1.43
C ASP A 502 -20.91 -28.03 -0.46
N GLU A 503 -21.55 -26.94 -0.92
CA GLU A 503 -22.45 -26.07 -0.16
C GLU A 503 -21.83 -25.32 1.05
N GLU A 504 -20.50 -25.35 1.18
CA GLU A 504 -19.79 -24.60 2.21
C GLU A 504 -19.68 -23.12 1.85
N TRP A 505 -19.83 -22.24 2.84
CA TRP A 505 -19.62 -20.81 2.63
C TRP A 505 -18.15 -20.44 2.81
N ILE A 506 -17.57 -19.88 1.76
CA ILE A 506 -16.21 -19.33 1.77
C ILE A 506 -16.22 -17.83 1.52
N ASN A 507 -15.14 -17.18 1.94
CA ASN A 507 -14.86 -15.80 1.60
C ASN A 507 -13.87 -15.76 0.43
N VAL A 508 -14.19 -14.93 -0.56
CA VAL A 508 -13.47 -14.81 -1.82
C VAL A 508 -13.14 -13.34 -2.05
N LEU A 509 -11.89 -13.03 -2.38
CA LEU A 509 -11.49 -11.67 -2.76
C LEU A 509 -12.15 -11.26 -4.07
N ALA A 510 -12.57 -10.00 -4.20
CA ALA A 510 -13.19 -9.50 -5.43
C ALA A 510 -12.96 -7.98 -5.59
N GLY A 511 -12.37 -7.57 -6.72
CA GLY A 511 -12.15 -6.15 -7.03
C GLY A 511 -13.43 -5.35 -7.17
N TYR A 512 -14.50 -5.97 -7.70
CA TYR A 512 -15.80 -5.33 -7.90
C TYR A 512 -16.58 -5.00 -6.60
N GLN A 513 -16.06 -5.38 -5.43
CA GLN A 513 -16.69 -5.10 -4.13
C GLN A 513 -16.29 -3.75 -3.53
N MET A 514 -15.37 -3.05 -4.17
CA MET A 514 -15.09 -1.65 -3.90
C MET A 514 -16.27 -0.78 -4.37
N ALA A 515 -16.41 0.40 -3.77
CA ALA A 515 -17.30 1.44 -4.24
C ALA A 515 -16.96 1.88 -5.68
N SER A 516 -17.99 2.42 -6.32
CA SER A 516 -17.97 2.79 -7.72
C SER A 516 -18.34 4.26 -7.89
N PRO A 517 -17.38 5.13 -8.25
CA PRO A 517 -15.94 4.84 -8.41
C PRO A 517 -15.21 4.76 -7.05
N PHE A 518 -13.95 4.34 -7.03
CA PHE A 518 -13.17 4.20 -5.80
C PHE A 518 -13.08 5.45 -4.90
N PRO A 519 -13.21 6.72 -5.39
CA PRO A 519 -13.24 7.88 -4.50
C PRO A 519 -14.36 7.86 -3.45
N GLU A 520 -15.47 7.15 -3.67
CA GLU A 520 -16.48 6.95 -2.64
C GLU A 520 -15.96 6.08 -1.48
N ASP A 521 -15.15 5.05 -1.76
CA ASP A 521 -14.43 4.30 -0.71
C ASP A 521 -13.44 5.20 0.00
N ALA A 522 -12.68 6.01 -0.75
CA ALA A 522 -11.70 6.93 -0.18
C ALA A 522 -12.35 7.87 0.84
N LYS A 523 -13.54 8.40 0.53
CA LYS A 523 -14.33 9.25 1.42
C LYS A 523 -14.76 8.52 2.69
N ILE A 524 -15.31 7.30 2.56
CA ILE A 524 -15.74 6.49 3.72
C ILE A 524 -14.54 6.13 4.60
N CYS A 525 -13.49 5.61 3.99
CA CYS A 525 -12.31 5.16 4.70
C CYS A 525 -11.60 6.31 5.42
N ALA A 526 -11.54 7.48 4.79
CA ALA A 526 -10.99 8.67 5.44
C ALA A 526 -11.87 9.16 6.60
N ALA A 527 -13.19 9.00 6.50
CA ALA A 527 -14.13 9.37 7.56
C ALA A 527 -13.97 8.49 8.81
N LEU A 528 -13.58 7.23 8.66
CA LEU A 528 -13.44 6.25 9.75
C LEU A 528 -12.19 6.45 10.62
N GLY A 529 -11.69 7.68 10.77
CA GLY A 529 -10.53 8.01 11.60
C GLY A 529 -9.22 7.41 11.08
N SER A 530 -9.05 7.41 9.75
CA SER A 530 -8.17 6.50 9.02
C SER A 530 -8.66 5.05 9.09
N PHE A 531 -9.25 4.57 8.00
CA PHE A 531 -9.46 3.14 7.80
C PHE A 531 -8.12 2.42 7.89
N TRP A 532 -7.81 1.93 9.09
CA TRP A 532 -6.48 1.48 9.47
C TRP A 532 -5.89 0.36 8.58
N PRO A 533 -6.69 -0.55 7.98
CA PRO A 533 -6.17 -1.43 6.93
C PRO A 533 -5.75 -0.66 5.66
N GLY A 534 -6.52 0.34 5.22
CA GLY A 534 -6.17 1.15 4.04
C GLY A 534 -5.09 2.19 4.29
N VAL A 535 -4.73 2.44 5.57
CA VAL A 535 -3.87 3.57 5.98
C VAL A 535 -4.37 4.85 5.30
N ALA A 536 -5.69 5.09 5.33
CA ALA A 536 -6.29 6.24 4.68
C ALA A 536 -6.04 7.54 5.47
N PRO A 537 -6.03 8.73 4.85
CA PRO A 537 -5.96 9.99 5.60
C PRO A 537 -7.14 10.16 6.55
N ASP A 538 -6.94 10.72 7.74
CA ASP A 538 -8.00 10.92 8.72
C ASP A 538 -8.75 12.25 8.51
N SER A 539 -9.91 12.17 7.88
CA SER A 539 -10.77 13.34 7.62
C SER A 539 -11.62 13.76 8.82
N ALA A 540 -11.50 13.14 10.00
CA ALA A 540 -12.38 13.43 11.13
C ALA A 540 -12.30 14.89 11.60
N ARG A 541 -11.19 15.58 11.35
CA ARG A 541 -11.01 17.00 11.65
C ARG A 541 -11.31 17.95 10.47
N VAL A 542 -11.50 17.42 9.27
CA VAL A 542 -11.80 18.21 8.06
C VAL A 542 -13.26 18.67 8.08
N PHE A 543 -14.16 17.80 8.56
CA PHE A 543 -15.60 18.01 8.56
C PHE A 543 -16.15 18.23 9.97
N GLU A 544 -17.42 18.62 10.05
CA GLU A 544 -18.09 18.84 11.33
C GLU A 544 -18.03 17.59 12.23
N PRO A 545 -17.96 17.76 13.57
CA PRO A 545 -17.81 16.62 14.45
C PRO A 545 -19.02 15.70 14.40
N ARG A 546 -18.78 14.40 14.21
CA ARG A 546 -19.82 13.37 14.07
C ARG A 546 -19.94 12.53 15.34
N SER A 547 -21.12 11.98 15.58
CA SER A 547 -21.44 11.26 16.82
C SER A 547 -20.67 9.96 17.02
N THR A 548 -20.03 9.43 15.98
CA THR A 548 -19.35 8.13 16.00
C THR A 548 -17.88 8.19 15.62
N LEU A 549 -17.33 9.37 15.33
CA LEU A 549 -16.01 9.52 14.69
C LEU A 549 -15.20 10.61 15.39
N HIS A 550 -13.91 10.35 15.56
CA HIS A 550 -12.93 11.25 16.15
C HIS A 550 -11.56 11.02 15.50
N SER A 551 -10.66 11.98 15.67
CA SER A 551 -9.31 11.86 15.12
C SER A 551 -8.54 10.74 15.82
N ILE A 552 -7.88 9.88 15.04
CA ILE A 552 -6.96 8.86 15.54
C ILE A 552 -5.55 9.12 15.02
N ILE A 553 -5.40 9.37 13.72
CA ILE A 553 -4.16 9.90 13.14
C ILE A 553 -4.40 11.33 12.69
N PRO A 554 -4.09 12.34 13.51
CA PRO A 554 -4.34 13.72 13.12
C PRO A 554 -3.57 14.09 11.84
N LEU A 555 -4.32 14.55 10.83
CA LEU A 555 -3.74 15.30 9.71
C LEU A 555 -3.22 16.63 10.23
N THR A 556 -2.06 17.08 9.73
CA THR A 556 -1.54 18.41 10.06
C THR A 556 -2.40 19.50 9.43
N ASP A 557 -2.20 20.74 9.86
CA ASP A 557 -2.88 21.90 9.26
C ASP A 557 -2.56 22.00 7.75
N GLU A 558 -1.30 21.76 7.36
CA GLU A 558 -0.90 21.75 5.95
C GLU A 558 -1.54 20.60 5.14
N ASP A 559 -1.67 19.39 5.74
CA ASP A 559 -2.32 18.23 5.12
C ASP A 559 -3.78 18.50 4.71
N ILE A 560 -4.44 19.47 5.36
CA ILE A 560 -5.85 19.86 5.12
C ILE A 560 -5.98 21.28 4.54
N GLY A 561 -4.89 21.79 3.96
CA GLY A 561 -4.86 23.05 3.22
C GLY A 561 -4.90 24.33 4.05
N MET A 562 -4.76 24.23 5.38
CA MET A 562 -4.59 25.40 6.24
C MET A 562 -3.16 25.95 6.12
N GLY A 563 -2.98 27.24 6.36
CA GLY A 563 -1.66 27.89 6.27
C GLY A 563 -1.10 28.01 4.85
N GLY A 564 -1.90 27.72 3.81
CA GLY A 564 -1.47 27.74 2.41
C GLY A 564 -0.98 26.39 1.87
N GLY A 565 -1.12 25.31 2.65
CA GLY A 565 -0.85 23.95 2.20
C GLY A 565 -1.81 23.48 1.09
N VAL A 566 -1.46 22.36 0.45
CA VAL A 566 -2.33 21.67 -0.51
C VAL A 566 -3.05 20.54 0.23
N ALA A 567 -4.37 20.70 0.42
CA ALA A 567 -5.19 19.65 1.02
C ALA A 567 -5.17 18.38 0.17
N TRP A 568 -4.99 17.22 0.82
CA TRP A 568 -4.89 15.93 0.13
C TRP A 568 -6.15 15.57 -0.67
N ASP A 569 -7.33 16.02 -0.22
CA ASP A 569 -8.66 15.75 -0.78
C ASP A 569 -9.38 17.02 -1.30
N ASN A 570 -8.64 18.14 -1.39
CA ASN A 570 -9.17 19.45 -1.76
C ASN A 570 -10.33 19.95 -0.87
N GLN A 571 -10.47 19.42 0.34
CA GLN A 571 -11.43 19.92 1.31
C GLN A 571 -10.78 20.97 2.19
N ARG A 572 -11.55 21.98 2.61
CA ARG A 572 -11.07 23.03 3.50
C ARG A 572 -11.20 22.57 4.94
N GLY A 573 -10.11 22.66 5.70
CA GLY A 573 -10.14 22.50 7.15
C GLY A 573 -11.01 23.54 7.88
N PRO A 574 -11.26 23.34 9.19
CA PRO A 574 -12.12 24.20 9.99
C PRO A 574 -11.58 25.63 10.12
N GLN A 575 -12.50 26.58 10.27
CA GLN A 575 -12.21 27.97 10.54
C GLN A 575 -12.77 28.38 11.90
N LEU A 576 -11.92 28.91 12.77
CA LEU A 576 -12.36 29.52 14.02
C LEU A 576 -12.78 30.97 13.73
N ILE A 577 -14.07 31.27 13.95
CA ILE A 577 -14.63 32.60 13.73
C ILE A 577 -15.31 33.12 15.01
N THR A 578 -15.56 34.43 15.06
CA THR A 578 -16.38 35.04 16.11
C THR A 578 -17.70 35.50 15.52
N HIS A 579 -18.81 35.07 16.12
CA HIS A 579 -20.17 35.47 15.75
C HIS A 579 -20.93 35.78 17.05
N ASP A 580 -21.52 36.97 17.16
CA ASP A 580 -22.29 37.40 18.35
C ASP A 580 -21.52 37.25 19.68
N ASN A 581 -20.24 37.64 19.68
CA ASN A 581 -19.30 37.48 20.80
C ASN A 581 -19.11 36.02 21.27
N ARG A 582 -19.46 35.04 20.45
CA ARG A 582 -19.19 33.61 20.68
C ARG A 582 -18.17 33.11 19.68
N LEU A 583 -17.32 32.19 20.15
CA LEU A 583 -16.42 31.45 19.28
C LEU A 583 -17.18 30.32 18.60
N ILE A 584 -17.02 30.21 17.29
CA ILE A 584 -17.65 29.19 16.45
C ILE A 584 -16.56 28.52 15.63
N ALA A 585 -16.56 27.19 15.62
CA ALA A 585 -15.78 26.40 14.67
C ALA A 585 -16.67 26.10 13.45
N ARG A 586 -16.31 26.68 12.30
CA ARG A 586 -17.03 26.55 11.04
C ARG A 586 -16.37 25.51 10.14
N TYR A 587 -17.16 24.56 9.65
CA TYR A 587 -16.73 23.47 8.76
C TYR A 587 -17.49 23.52 7.44
N HIS A 588 -16.89 22.95 6.40
CA HIS A 588 -17.67 22.46 5.26
C HIS A 588 -18.41 21.18 5.67
N ALA A 589 -19.65 21.03 5.22
CA ALA A 589 -20.49 19.90 5.58
C ALA A 589 -20.06 18.61 4.85
N TYR A 590 -19.87 17.52 5.58
CA TYR A 590 -19.50 16.21 5.01
C TYR A 590 -20.45 15.74 3.90
N ALA A 591 -21.74 16.04 4.06
CA ALA A 591 -22.81 15.73 3.12
C ALA A 591 -22.53 16.25 1.69
N HIS A 592 -21.94 17.44 1.60
CA HIS A 592 -21.70 18.18 0.35
C HIS A 592 -20.27 18.00 -0.20
N ALA A 593 -19.46 17.14 0.42
CA ALA A 593 -18.14 16.80 -0.12
C ALA A 593 -18.28 15.77 -1.25
N ASP A 594 -17.72 16.05 -2.43
CA ASP A 594 -17.74 15.14 -3.58
C ASP A 594 -16.33 14.75 -4.00
N TYR A 595 -15.88 13.59 -3.52
CA TYR A 595 -14.56 13.06 -3.85
C TYR A 595 -14.47 12.57 -5.29
N THR A 596 -15.58 12.21 -5.92
CA THR A 596 -15.60 11.88 -7.35
C THR A 596 -15.36 13.14 -8.16
N GLN A 597 -15.95 14.27 -7.80
CA GLN A 597 -15.68 15.57 -8.42
C GLN A 597 -14.22 16.02 -8.20
N VAL A 598 -13.67 15.85 -6.99
CA VAL A 598 -12.24 16.09 -6.71
C VAL A 598 -11.33 15.27 -7.63
N ALA A 599 -11.67 14.00 -7.89
CA ALA A 599 -10.93 13.15 -8.83
C ALA A 599 -11.08 13.58 -10.29
N LEU A 600 -12.26 14.07 -10.71
CA LEU A 600 -12.50 14.59 -12.05
C LEU A 600 -11.70 15.87 -12.32
N ASP A 601 -11.53 16.70 -11.29
CA ASP A 601 -10.81 17.96 -11.38
C ASP A 601 -9.29 17.81 -11.16
N ASN A 602 -8.80 16.58 -10.90
CA ASN A 602 -7.42 16.28 -10.55
C ASN A 602 -6.94 17.08 -9.33
N LEU A 603 -7.68 17.01 -8.23
CA LEU A 603 -7.37 17.78 -7.02
C LEU A 603 -7.00 16.91 -5.80
N PHE A 604 -6.90 15.59 -5.97
CA PHE A 604 -6.25 14.74 -4.97
C PHE A 604 -4.74 14.98 -4.97
N SER A 605 -4.12 14.96 -3.79
CA SER A 605 -2.69 15.25 -3.63
C SER A 605 -2.01 14.25 -2.68
N LEU A 606 -0.77 13.91 -3.03
CA LEU A 606 0.17 13.17 -2.18
C LEU A 606 1.29 14.05 -1.63
N GLY A 607 1.25 15.36 -1.91
CA GLY A 607 2.36 16.28 -1.64
C GLY A 607 2.79 16.36 -0.18
N MET A 608 1.89 16.06 0.77
CA MET A 608 2.18 16.07 2.20
C MET A 608 2.01 14.68 2.83
N THR A 609 0.80 14.11 2.76
CA THR A 609 0.46 12.80 3.33
C THR A 609 1.40 11.71 2.83
N GLY A 610 1.73 11.74 1.54
CA GLY A 610 2.61 10.76 0.90
C GLY A 610 4.03 10.71 1.45
N HIS A 611 4.50 11.78 2.10
CA HIS A 611 5.82 11.87 2.73
C HIS A 611 5.82 11.52 4.23
N THR A 612 4.67 11.18 4.80
CA THR A 612 4.59 10.75 6.20
C THR A 612 5.30 9.41 6.37
N SER A 613 6.38 9.40 7.15
CA SER A 613 7.11 8.17 7.47
C SER A 613 6.32 7.27 8.41
N GLN A 614 6.67 5.98 8.44
CA GLN A 614 6.17 5.01 9.42
C GLN A 614 6.26 5.54 10.87
N THR A 615 7.39 6.14 11.25
CA THR A 615 7.59 6.69 12.60
C THR A 615 6.71 7.90 12.87
N ALA A 616 6.62 8.84 11.92
CA ALA A 616 5.76 10.01 12.07
C ALA A 616 4.28 9.60 12.19
N TYR A 617 3.85 8.61 11.41
CA TYR A 617 2.51 8.04 11.50
C TYR A 617 2.23 7.48 12.90
N GLN A 618 3.13 6.64 13.43
CA GLN A 618 3.02 6.06 14.77
C GLN A 618 2.99 7.14 15.87
N GLN A 619 3.86 8.15 15.75
CA GLN A 619 3.92 9.27 16.69
C GLN A 619 2.61 10.06 16.70
N ARG A 620 2.03 10.39 15.54
CA ARG A 620 0.74 11.09 15.45
C ARG A 620 -0.37 10.34 16.18
N VAL A 621 -0.45 9.02 16.00
CA VAL A 621 -1.44 8.16 16.67
C VAL A 621 -1.24 8.14 18.18
N LEU A 622 0.00 7.91 18.62
CA LEU A 622 0.34 7.85 20.05
C LEU A 622 0.06 9.18 20.75
N SER A 623 0.48 10.29 20.14
CA SER A 623 0.26 11.64 20.67
C SER A 623 -1.23 11.96 20.77
N MET A 624 -2.03 11.66 19.73
CA MET A 624 -3.48 11.88 19.78
C MET A 624 -4.15 11.07 20.89
N TYR A 625 -3.74 9.81 21.07
CA TYR A 625 -4.24 9.00 22.18
C TYR A 625 -3.85 9.56 23.55
N ARG A 626 -2.60 10.02 23.72
CA ARG A 626 -2.13 10.67 24.95
C ARG A 626 -2.89 11.97 25.26
N VAL A 627 -3.22 12.75 24.24
CA VAL A 627 -4.09 13.94 24.36
C VAL A 627 -5.46 13.53 24.91
N TYR A 628 -6.09 12.48 24.37
CA TYR A 628 -7.36 12.00 24.91
C TYR A 628 -7.25 11.47 26.35
N ARG A 629 -6.11 10.91 26.77
CA ARG A 629 -5.91 10.53 28.18
C ARG A 629 -5.89 11.73 29.12
N VAL A 630 -5.21 12.80 28.73
CA VAL A 630 -5.19 14.06 29.49
C VAL A 630 -6.58 14.69 29.59
N LEU A 631 -7.37 14.60 28.53
CA LEU A 631 -8.76 15.08 28.50
C LEU A 631 -9.76 14.15 29.21
N GLY A 632 -9.29 13.02 29.77
CA GLY A 632 -10.15 12.01 30.40
C GLY A 632 -11.03 11.21 29.42
N ALA A 633 -10.76 11.30 28.12
CA ALA A 633 -11.57 10.75 27.03
C ALA A 633 -11.03 9.43 26.45
N ALA A 634 -9.82 8.99 26.77
CA ALA A 634 -9.18 7.84 26.11
C ALA A 634 -10.06 6.57 26.10
N ASN A 635 -10.67 6.23 27.23
CA ASN A 635 -11.52 5.05 27.38
C ASN A 635 -13.01 5.32 27.12
N ASP A 636 -13.39 6.55 26.77
CA ASP A 636 -14.77 6.95 26.50
C ASP A 636 -14.89 7.50 25.08
N LYS A 637 -15.36 6.65 24.16
CA LYS A 637 -15.57 7.03 22.76
C LYS A 637 -16.54 8.19 22.60
N GLN A 638 -17.59 8.28 23.43
CA GLN A 638 -18.54 9.39 23.32
C GLN A 638 -17.89 10.69 23.76
N LEU A 639 -17.08 10.66 24.81
CA LEU A 639 -16.32 11.83 25.26
C LEU A 639 -15.23 12.24 24.26
N ARG A 640 -14.58 11.30 23.55
CA ARG A 640 -13.66 11.66 22.45
C ARG A 640 -14.36 12.48 21.38
N ASN A 641 -15.59 12.11 21.03
CA ASN A 641 -16.37 12.81 20.01
C ASN A 641 -16.81 14.22 20.46
N THR A 642 -16.68 14.57 21.76
CA THR A 642 -16.91 15.94 22.23
C THR A 642 -15.68 16.84 22.15
N TRP A 643 -14.51 16.28 21.80
CA TRP A 643 -13.23 16.98 21.70
C TRP A 643 -12.67 16.89 20.27
N PRO A 644 -13.22 17.64 19.31
CA PRO A 644 -12.69 17.70 17.95
C PRO A 644 -11.40 18.52 17.90
N LEU A 645 -10.56 18.20 16.93
CA LEU A 645 -9.25 18.82 16.72
C LEU A 645 -9.35 19.98 15.72
N LEU A 646 -8.99 21.19 16.12
CA LEU A 646 -9.00 22.40 15.28
C LEU A 646 -7.68 22.69 14.61
N SER A 647 -6.55 22.47 15.30
CA SER A 647 -5.21 22.68 14.75
C SER A 647 -4.25 21.60 15.25
N PHE A 648 -3.40 21.09 14.37
CA PHE A 648 -2.31 20.17 14.67
C PHE A 648 -1.09 20.49 13.82
N ILE A 649 0.03 20.79 14.47
CA ILE A 649 1.30 21.13 13.82
C ILE A 649 2.48 20.51 14.56
N GLU A 650 3.55 20.23 13.83
CA GLU A 650 4.88 20.03 14.42
C GLU A 650 5.53 21.41 14.64
N VAL A 651 5.95 21.68 15.87
CA VAL A 651 6.46 22.98 16.29
C VAL A 651 7.90 23.15 15.81
N GLN A 652 8.11 24.15 14.95
CA GLN A 652 9.45 24.60 14.56
C GLN A 652 10.00 25.58 15.60
N ARG A 653 11.26 25.40 16.00
CA ARG A 653 11.96 26.29 16.95
C ARG A 653 12.78 27.36 16.20
N PRO A 654 12.90 28.59 16.74
CA PRO A 654 12.33 29.07 18.00
C PRO A 654 10.80 29.28 17.93
N ASN A 655 10.10 29.11 19.04
CA ASN A 655 8.64 29.27 19.09
C ASN A 655 8.21 29.95 20.40
N ALA A 656 7.62 31.14 20.29
CA ALA A 656 7.25 31.95 21.46
C ALA A 656 6.17 31.30 22.35
N GLU A 657 5.21 30.57 21.78
CA GLU A 657 4.17 29.89 22.56
C GLU A 657 4.78 28.75 23.38
N LEU A 658 5.70 27.98 22.79
CA LEU A 658 6.46 26.95 23.50
C LEU A 658 7.34 27.55 24.60
N ASP A 659 8.05 28.65 24.32
CA ASP A 659 8.90 29.32 25.30
C ASP A 659 8.09 29.80 26.52
N ILE A 660 6.92 30.39 26.29
CA ILE A 660 5.97 30.78 27.34
C ILE A 660 5.46 29.56 28.11
N ALA A 661 5.04 28.51 27.40
CA ALA A 661 4.50 27.31 28.01
C ALA A 661 5.49 26.63 28.96
N GLN A 662 6.76 26.53 28.54
CA GLN A 662 7.83 25.96 29.36
C GLN A 662 8.16 26.85 30.57
N ALA A 663 8.15 28.17 30.40
CA ALA A 663 8.41 29.11 31.49
C ALA A 663 7.30 29.09 32.55
N GLU A 664 6.04 29.06 32.13
CA GLU A 664 4.88 29.04 33.05
C GLU A 664 4.72 27.68 33.75
N SER A 665 4.92 26.57 33.04
CA SER A 665 4.78 25.23 33.61
C SER A 665 5.99 24.74 34.40
N GLY A 666 7.16 25.34 34.17
CA GLY A 666 8.44 24.90 34.74
C GLY A 666 8.99 23.60 34.13
N GLN A 667 8.39 23.11 33.03
CA GLN A 667 8.79 21.87 32.34
C GLN A 667 9.30 22.19 30.95
N ILE A 668 10.50 21.72 30.63
CA ILE A 668 11.07 21.80 29.27
C ILE A 668 10.55 20.62 28.45
N LEU A 669 10.08 20.89 27.24
CA LEU A 669 9.86 19.86 26.23
C LEU A 669 11.12 19.77 25.36
N ASP A 670 11.57 18.56 25.02
CA ASP A 670 12.79 18.33 24.25
C ASP A 670 12.52 17.60 22.93
N GLY A 671 13.46 17.67 21.99
CA GLY A 671 13.34 17.05 20.68
C GLY A 671 12.16 17.58 19.87
N TRP A 672 11.39 16.65 19.29
CA TRP A 672 10.18 16.99 18.53
C TRP A 672 9.09 17.47 19.50
N VAL A 673 8.38 18.52 19.12
CA VAL A 673 7.23 19.02 19.88
C VAL A 673 6.05 19.12 18.94
N GLN A 674 4.93 18.54 19.36
CA GLN A 674 3.66 18.62 18.64
C GLN A 674 2.70 19.53 19.39
N ARG A 675 1.98 20.37 18.63
CA ARG A 675 0.96 21.27 19.16
C ARG A 675 -0.41 20.82 18.71
N PHE A 676 -1.33 20.73 19.66
CA PHE A 676 -2.73 20.40 19.44
C PHE A 676 -3.60 21.55 19.95
N LEU A 677 -4.58 21.97 19.16
CA LEU A 677 -5.67 22.84 19.57
C LEU A 677 -6.97 22.07 19.43
N LEU A 678 -7.59 21.75 20.56
CA LEU A 678 -8.90 21.13 20.62
C LEU A 678 -9.91 22.09 21.21
N TYR A 679 -11.18 21.74 21.06
CA TYR A 679 -12.27 22.44 21.72
C TYR A 679 -13.30 21.47 22.23
N ARG A 680 -14.00 21.87 23.30
CA ARG A 680 -15.21 21.18 23.70
C ARG A 680 -16.35 21.66 22.82
N ARG A 681 -16.92 20.75 22.03
CA ARG A 681 -18.01 21.11 21.12
C ARG A 681 -19.33 21.29 21.87
N GLY A 682 -20.09 22.31 21.48
CA GLY A 682 -21.50 22.46 21.83
C GLY A 682 -22.41 21.99 20.69
N ALA A 683 -23.47 22.75 20.41
CA ALA A 683 -24.42 22.40 19.36
C ALA A 683 -23.81 22.58 17.96
N VAL A 684 -24.22 21.70 17.03
CA VAL A 684 -23.92 21.81 15.60
C VAL A 684 -25.16 22.36 14.90
N ARG A 685 -24.98 23.35 14.03
CA ARG A 685 -26.07 24.03 13.30
C ARG A 685 -25.67 24.22 11.85
N ILE A 686 -26.64 24.24 10.95
CA ILE A 686 -26.43 24.72 9.58
C ILE A 686 -26.16 26.24 9.66
N ALA A 687 -25.14 26.73 8.97
CA ALA A 687 -24.85 28.17 8.97
C ALA A 687 -25.94 28.92 8.22
N GLU A 688 -26.41 30.05 8.76
CA GLU A 688 -27.44 30.87 8.11
C GLU A 688 -27.00 31.44 6.75
N SER A 689 -25.69 31.60 6.55
CA SER A 689 -25.12 32.15 5.32
C SER A 689 -25.06 31.16 4.16
N ASP A 690 -24.91 29.87 4.43
CA ASP A 690 -24.71 28.83 3.41
C ASP A 690 -25.02 27.45 3.99
N PHE A 691 -25.97 26.73 3.39
CA PHE A 691 -26.40 25.41 3.86
C PHE A 691 -25.30 24.34 3.76
N ARG A 692 -24.23 24.59 2.98
CA ARG A 692 -23.06 23.71 2.89
C ARG A 692 -22.09 23.86 4.05
N LEU A 693 -22.35 24.80 4.97
CA LEU A 693 -21.50 25.06 6.12
C LEU A 693 -22.16 24.57 7.41
N ARG A 694 -21.32 24.22 8.39
CA ARG A 694 -21.73 23.81 9.73
C ARG A 694 -21.03 24.68 10.76
N ASP A 695 -21.82 25.35 11.58
CA ASP A 695 -21.36 26.13 12.72
C ASP A 695 -21.45 25.28 13.98
N VAL A 696 -20.33 25.13 14.67
CA VAL A 696 -20.23 24.35 15.90
C VAL A 696 -19.84 25.29 17.04
N ASP A 697 -20.67 25.32 18.08
CA ASP A 697 -20.39 26.13 19.27
C ASP A 697 -19.09 25.65 19.93
N VAL A 698 -18.25 26.61 20.34
CA VAL A 698 -17.02 26.36 21.11
C VAL A 698 -17.29 26.66 22.58
N GLU A 699 -17.40 25.61 23.40
CA GLU A 699 -17.69 25.75 24.84
C GLU A 699 -16.42 26.01 25.67
N ALA A 700 -15.29 25.46 25.23
CA ALA A 700 -13.97 25.66 25.83
C ALA A 700 -12.88 25.36 24.80
N LEU A 701 -11.74 26.04 24.90
CA LEU A 701 -10.54 25.76 24.12
C LEU A 701 -9.46 25.12 24.97
N VAL A 702 -8.78 24.13 24.40
CA VAL A 702 -7.62 23.49 25.03
C VAL A 702 -6.46 23.45 24.05
N ILE A 703 -5.32 23.98 24.47
CA ILE A 703 -4.06 23.87 23.76
C ILE A 703 -3.17 22.88 24.50
N LEU A 704 -2.58 21.94 23.78
CA LEU A 704 -1.57 21.03 24.30
C LEU A 704 -0.28 21.13 23.50
N LEU A 705 0.84 21.10 24.20
CA LEU A 705 2.18 20.94 23.64
C LEU A 705 2.77 19.67 24.24
N LEU A 706 3.26 18.76 23.43
CA LEU A 706 3.86 17.52 23.93
C LEU A 706 5.04 17.06 23.10
N ASP A 707 5.98 16.42 23.80
CA ASP A 707 7.08 15.64 23.24
C ASP A 707 6.85 14.15 23.58
N ALA A 708 7.93 13.35 23.54
CA ALA A 708 7.86 11.93 23.90
C ALA A 708 7.41 11.68 25.34
N ASP A 709 7.72 12.57 26.29
CA ASP A 709 7.68 12.28 27.72
C ASP A 709 6.62 13.10 28.46
N ALA A 710 6.49 14.38 28.12
CA ALA A 710 5.68 15.35 28.84
C ALA A 710 4.59 15.98 27.96
N ILE A 711 3.54 16.47 28.63
CA ILE A 711 2.44 17.18 28.00
C ILE A 711 2.19 18.44 28.83
N LEU A 712 2.24 19.61 28.18
CA LEU A 712 1.80 20.88 28.72
C LEU A 712 0.40 21.16 28.22
N ILE A 713 -0.47 21.64 29.10
CA ILE A 713 -1.86 21.97 28.78
C ILE A 713 -2.19 23.39 29.20
N LYS A 714 -3.00 24.06 28.39
CA LYS A 714 -3.63 25.33 28.68
C LYS A 714 -5.10 25.27 28.31
N THR A 715 -5.97 25.59 29.25
CA THR A 715 -7.43 25.67 29.05
C THR A 715 -7.85 27.13 29.06
N ASP A 716 -8.48 27.57 27.97
CA ASP A 716 -8.88 28.95 27.74
C ASP A 716 -7.75 29.96 28.07
N ALA A 717 -8.01 30.91 28.97
CA ALA A 717 -7.07 31.95 29.37
C ALA A 717 -6.21 31.58 30.60
N LEU A 718 -6.29 30.35 31.10
CA LEU A 718 -5.50 29.90 32.25
C LEU A 718 -4.00 29.79 31.91
N PRO A 719 -3.09 29.86 32.90
CA PRO A 719 -1.67 29.60 32.68
C PRO A 719 -1.40 28.17 32.20
N TRP A 720 -0.27 27.96 31.53
CA TRP A 720 0.21 26.63 31.19
C TRP A 720 0.58 25.82 32.44
N GLN A 721 0.25 24.54 32.42
CA GLN A 721 0.61 23.60 33.47
C GLN A 721 1.02 22.25 32.88
N VAL A 722 1.76 21.46 33.66
CA VAL A 722 2.05 20.07 33.31
C VAL A 722 0.77 19.25 33.43
N ALA A 723 0.42 18.52 32.38
CA ALA A 723 -0.68 17.58 32.37
C ALA A 723 -0.19 16.18 32.75
N HIS A 724 -0.90 15.55 33.68
CA HIS A 724 -0.68 14.13 33.99
C HIS A 724 -1.78 13.32 33.34
N ALA A 725 -1.41 12.29 32.57
CA ALA A 725 -2.37 11.37 32.00
C ALA A 725 -3.09 10.62 33.12
N ALA A 726 -4.42 10.67 33.16
CA ALA A 726 -5.18 9.78 34.03
C ALA A 726 -4.88 8.32 33.62
N PHE A 727 -4.65 7.45 34.60
CA PHE A 727 -4.46 6.02 34.39
C PHE A 727 -5.77 5.33 34.08
#